data_AF-A0A954C4G9-F1
#
_entry.id   AF-A0A954C4G9-F1
#
_cell.length_a   1.000
_cell.length_b   1.000
_cell.length_c   1.000
_cell.angle_alpha   90.00
_cell.angle_beta   90.00
_cell.angle_gamma   90.00
#
_symmetry.space_group_name_H-M   'P 1'
#
loop_
_entity.id
_entity.type
_entity.pdbx_description
1 polymer ?
#
loop_
_entity_poly.entity_id
_entity_poly.type
_entity_poly.pdbx_seq_one_letter_code
_entity_poly.pdbx_strand_id
1 'polypeptide(L)'
;MKTSSALIALACLGSFAASALAQDADAGLPAPEIPYFEPDDDEADRPLARALAFQRRDVVAQLLEQPGSLAASSAAELARDARITPADAKLIVDGARAGRPVEKLKQLLELGLPEGKVVPEGLKLDKANAAQLKEHLKLSDAEVRRFERFRVSARRVNHYFRELKAIREARRAGSEAASQTWRRFAKGSTADRVKVIADFLGFKAEPVESTGTNKTKEAERLRASERAGELLATFRKADGRIDWARLGKSEAFSGAAGISQFAFSLFLKELAVAAHSGDDERLGEFLEQLVSVDFYLDYTLFATGARAADVIYGRYVRRLARKGVLQGILRSQLVLAAGIAVPMIARGQFSLDTYLVDVAALGISATAVKLAVEGGKGVFQLIRKGKPLMRAGKLTNVAGWVFTAGETAVVLLAGDTLANKFDRYLDQRRLRGKIQDGQSRINDLLKKLNDGEQVTPQAIEDALGELEQAYEGIRGHATGPLDARIAEFRSTLAAHSEAVLEETSANAERTRRLAEHPGLERMVEEDHGSVESYVSKREEARLNALESEVEAKSQEFEGQFRDTLREVYVGRATDEAPAPTSGSRLASYDAETLALLDALDKTQNPEARALIAQAIERVRFQRSLDLNIYDQGLKTGERSSTPAPVVEEPSAATEVPTGPTGEATPSAETEVPARAGLSGQVEGSELDPSWQPEDERR
;
A
#
# COMPACT_ATOMS: atom_id res chain seq x y z
N MET A 1 72.31 -3.76 18.80
CA MET A 1 71.58 -3.18 17.65
C MET A 1 70.12 -3.10 18.06
N LYS A 2 69.73 -2.04 18.78
CA LYS A 2 69.07 -0.79 18.32
C LYS A 2 67.68 -1.02 17.70
N THR A 3 66.63 -1.12 18.54
CA THR A 3 65.25 -0.56 18.36
C THR A 3 64.27 -1.00 19.47
N SER A 4 64.65 -0.96 20.76
CA SER A 4 63.71 -1.26 21.86
C SER A 4 63.61 -0.19 22.94
N SER A 5 64.37 0.91 22.83
CA SER A 5 64.40 1.97 23.86
C SER A 5 63.53 3.19 23.54
N ALA A 6 62.97 3.29 22.33
CA ALA A 6 62.18 4.46 21.90
C ALA A 6 60.68 4.36 22.26
N LEU A 7 60.13 3.15 22.46
CA LEU A 7 58.70 2.95 22.74
C LEU A 7 58.34 3.14 24.23
N ILE A 8 59.30 2.99 25.15
CA ILE A 8 59.06 3.18 26.58
C ILE A 8 59.14 4.67 26.96
N ALA A 9 59.93 5.47 26.25
CA ALA A 9 60.01 6.93 26.48
C ALA A 9 58.73 7.67 26.04
N LEU A 10 57.99 7.15 25.05
CA LEU A 10 56.74 7.76 24.58
C LEU A 10 55.52 7.42 25.45
N ALA A 11 55.55 6.29 26.19
CA ALA A 11 54.49 5.92 27.12
C ALA A 11 54.53 6.72 28.43
N CYS A 12 55.71 7.18 28.87
CA CYS A 12 55.85 7.95 30.11
C CYS A 12 55.56 9.45 29.97
N LEU A 13 55.57 10.01 28.75
CA LEU A 13 55.21 11.42 28.50
C LEU A 13 53.70 11.66 28.42
N GLY A 14 52.89 10.62 28.20
CA GLY A 14 51.43 10.73 28.13
C GLY A 14 50.74 10.86 29.51
N SER A 15 51.37 10.40 30.59
CA SER A 15 50.77 10.42 31.93
C SER A 15 51.01 11.70 32.73
N PHE A 16 51.94 12.56 32.31
CA PHE A 16 52.20 13.84 33.00
C PHE A 16 51.39 15.02 32.45
N ALA A 17 50.92 14.94 31.19
CA ALA A 17 50.11 16.00 30.57
C ALA A 17 48.62 15.96 30.98
N ALA A 18 48.12 14.80 31.43
CA ALA A 18 46.71 14.65 31.83
C ALA A 18 46.42 15.14 33.27
N SER A 19 47.43 15.25 34.14
CA SER A 19 47.23 15.74 35.52
C SER A 19 47.40 17.26 35.65
N ALA A 20 47.97 17.95 34.66
CA ALA A 20 48.16 19.41 34.70
C ALA A 20 46.95 20.21 34.18
N LEU A 21 45.98 19.57 33.51
CA LEU A 21 44.79 20.23 32.96
C LEU A 21 43.52 20.04 33.80
N ALA A 22 43.61 19.33 34.93
CA ALA A 22 42.46 19.04 35.79
C ALA A 22 42.35 19.95 37.04
N GLN A 23 43.20 20.98 37.17
CA GLN A 23 43.27 21.81 38.39
C GLN A 23 42.76 23.26 38.25
N ASP A 24 42.24 23.68 37.10
CA ASP A 24 41.78 25.08 36.90
C ASP A 24 40.30 25.24 36.49
N ALA A 25 39.47 24.21 36.70
CA ALA A 25 38.03 24.24 36.35
C ALA A 25 37.10 24.73 37.48
N ASP A 26 37.59 25.59 38.38
CA ASP A 26 36.78 26.23 39.44
C ASP A 26 36.82 27.77 39.40
N ALA A 27 37.00 28.32 38.20
CA ALA A 27 36.74 29.74 37.94
C ALA A 27 35.28 29.90 37.48
N GLY A 28 34.42 30.33 38.40
CA GLY A 28 33.00 30.61 38.17
C GLY A 28 32.76 31.62 37.04
N LEU A 29 32.63 31.11 35.82
CA LEU A 29 32.13 31.88 34.70
C LEU A 29 30.59 31.97 34.80
N PRO A 30 30.00 33.16 34.65
CA PRO A 30 28.54 33.30 34.63
C PRO A 30 27.98 32.50 33.44
N ALA A 31 26.88 31.78 33.68
CA ALA A 31 26.15 31.07 32.64
C ALA A 31 25.80 32.04 31.49
N PRO A 32 25.93 31.63 30.22
CA PRO A 32 25.59 32.49 29.09
C PRO A 32 24.13 32.91 29.19
N GLU A 33 23.89 34.23 29.16
CA GLU A 33 22.55 34.79 29.03
C GLU A 33 22.00 34.38 27.66
N ILE A 34 21.08 33.42 27.67
CA ILE A 34 20.30 33.05 26.48
C ILE A 34 19.30 34.19 26.24
N PRO A 35 19.33 34.88 25.09
CA PRO A 35 18.39 35.94 24.80
C PRO A 35 16.95 35.39 24.83
N TYR A 36 16.13 36.00 25.67
CA TYR A 36 14.70 35.71 25.79
C TYR A 36 13.99 36.25 24.54
N PHE A 37 13.58 35.35 23.65
CA PHE A 37 12.61 35.66 22.60
C PHE A 37 11.21 35.41 23.17
N GLU A 38 10.45 36.49 23.30
CA GLU A 38 9.02 36.42 23.58
C GLU A 38 8.34 35.92 22.29
N PRO A 39 7.66 34.77 22.29
CA PRO A 39 7.00 34.27 21.08
C PRO A 39 5.83 35.18 20.74
N ASP A 40 5.77 35.63 19.48
CA ASP A 40 4.67 36.44 18.94
C ASP A 40 3.33 35.69 19.07
N ASP A 41 2.29 36.39 19.53
CA ASP A 41 0.94 35.84 19.78
C ASP A 41 0.24 35.34 18.48
N ASP A 42 0.80 35.64 17.30
CA ASP A 42 0.27 35.24 15.99
C ASP A 42 0.73 33.83 15.53
N GLU A 43 1.55 33.11 16.29
CA GLU A 43 1.92 31.71 16.01
C GLU A 43 0.90 30.65 16.50
N ALA A 44 -0.28 31.09 16.96
CA ALA A 44 -1.33 30.26 17.54
C ALA A 44 -1.98 29.23 16.58
N ASP A 45 -1.65 29.24 15.28
CA ASP A 45 -2.20 28.32 14.26
C ASP A 45 -1.36 27.05 13.98
N ARG A 46 -0.26 26.82 14.72
CA ARG A 46 0.51 25.55 14.68
C ARG A 46 0.08 24.36 15.59
N PRO A 47 -1.03 24.36 16.36
CA PRO A 47 -1.39 23.22 17.22
C PRO A 47 -1.58 21.91 16.44
N LEU A 48 -2.13 21.95 15.22
CA LEU A 48 -2.38 20.74 14.42
C LEU A 48 -1.09 20.10 13.88
N ALA A 49 -0.12 20.92 13.48
CA ALA A 49 1.19 20.44 13.01
C ALA A 49 2.03 19.85 14.17
N ARG A 50 1.93 20.42 15.37
CA ARG A 50 2.55 19.85 16.59
C ARG A 50 1.78 18.65 17.14
N ALA A 51 0.45 18.59 16.95
CA ALA A 51 -0.41 17.46 17.30
C ALA A 51 -0.05 16.16 16.56
N LEU A 52 0.46 16.31 15.34
CA LEU A 52 0.93 15.22 14.50
C LEU A 52 2.36 14.80 14.82
N ALA A 53 3.18 15.70 15.40
CA ALA A 53 4.57 15.44 15.78
C ALA A 53 4.75 14.68 17.12
N PHE A 54 3.73 14.63 18.00
CA PHE A 54 3.79 13.87 19.25
C PHE A 54 3.08 12.51 19.15
N GLN A 55 3.84 11.43 18.89
CA GLN A 55 3.36 10.06 19.07
C GLN A 55 4.41 9.12 19.70
N ARG A 56 4.40 9.06 21.04
CA ARG A 56 4.67 7.84 21.81
C ARG A 56 3.32 7.28 22.25
N ARG A 57 2.90 6.15 21.67
CA ARG A 57 1.55 5.56 21.79
C ARG A 57 1.24 5.06 23.22
N ASP A 58 2.26 4.78 24.04
CA ASP A 58 2.08 4.03 25.29
C ASP A 58 2.18 4.93 26.54
N VAL A 59 3.13 5.87 26.53
CA VAL A 59 3.35 6.83 27.63
C VAL A 59 2.24 7.89 27.69
N VAL A 60 1.71 8.27 26.53
CA VAL A 60 0.68 9.30 26.39
C VAL A 60 -0.72 8.74 26.71
N ALA A 61 -1.03 7.47 26.42
CA ALA A 61 -2.30 6.86 26.86
C ALA A 61 -2.41 6.81 28.40
N GLN A 62 -1.34 6.38 29.09
CA GLN A 62 -1.26 6.41 30.56
C GLN A 62 -1.24 7.84 31.13
N LEU A 63 -0.60 8.79 30.43
CA LEU A 63 -0.61 10.22 30.79
C LEU A 63 -1.96 10.91 30.58
N LEU A 64 -2.84 10.39 29.74
CA LEU A 64 -4.02 11.12 29.28
C LEU A 64 -5.36 10.62 29.84
N GLU A 65 -5.43 9.41 30.43
CA GLU A 65 -6.68 8.87 30.96
C GLU A 65 -7.01 9.30 32.41
N GLN A 66 -6.03 9.81 33.17
CA GLN A 66 -6.25 10.25 34.56
C GLN A 66 -5.46 11.53 34.88
N PRO A 67 -6.02 12.56 35.52
CA PRO A 67 -5.25 13.68 36.09
C PRO A 67 -4.15 13.23 37.07
N GLY A 68 -4.30 12.04 37.66
CA GLY A 68 -3.28 11.35 38.46
C GLY A 68 -2.07 10.85 37.66
N SER A 69 -2.04 11.04 36.35
CA SER A 69 -0.94 10.55 35.52
C SER A 69 0.31 11.41 35.59
N LEU A 70 0.21 12.71 35.94
CA LEU A 70 1.39 13.51 36.30
C LEU A 70 2.07 12.96 37.55
N ALA A 71 1.29 12.36 38.46
CA ALA A 71 1.83 11.62 39.59
C ALA A 71 2.51 10.30 39.15
N ALA A 72 2.08 9.71 38.04
CA ALA A 72 2.70 8.54 37.43
C ALA A 72 3.93 8.86 36.57
N SER A 73 4.01 10.05 35.96
CA SER A 73 5.16 10.48 35.16
C SER A 73 6.41 10.69 35.99
N SER A 74 7.56 10.37 35.41
CA SER A 74 8.83 10.71 36.04
C SER A 74 9.12 12.21 35.88
N ALA A 75 9.73 12.82 36.90
CA ALA A 75 10.22 14.20 36.82
C ALA A 75 11.19 14.40 35.64
N ALA A 76 11.94 13.36 35.27
CA ALA A 76 12.87 13.38 34.15
C ALA A 76 12.16 13.48 32.78
N GLU A 77 11.01 12.84 32.62
CA GLU A 77 10.19 12.95 31.40
C GLU A 77 9.58 14.35 31.30
N LEU A 78 8.95 14.85 32.37
CA LEU A 78 8.36 16.19 32.36
C LEU A 78 9.43 17.27 32.10
N ALA A 79 10.62 17.13 32.68
CA ALA A 79 11.74 18.04 32.42
C ALA A 79 12.14 18.07 30.94
N ARG A 80 12.20 16.90 30.31
CA ARG A 80 12.55 16.74 28.89
C ARG A 80 11.48 17.32 27.98
N ASP A 81 10.22 16.93 28.19
CA ASP A 81 9.12 17.23 27.28
C ASP A 81 8.73 18.71 27.37
N ALA A 82 8.63 19.25 28.60
CA ALA A 82 8.33 20.67 28.81
C ALA A 82 9.56 21.59 28.73
N ARG A 83 10.77 21.03 28.53
CA ARG A 83 12.05 21.75 28.50
C ARG A 83 12.24 22.65 29.73
N ILE A 84 12.07 22.08 30.91
CA ILE A 84 12.26 22.75 32.21
C ILE A 84 13.39 22.09 33.01
N THR A 85 13.82 22.74 34.09
CA THR A 85 14.86 22.15 34.94
C THR A 85 14.35 20.89 35.64
N PRO A 86 15.21 19.87 35.88
CA PRO A 86 14.81 18.66 36.61
C PRO A 86 14.27 18.95 38.03
N ALA A 87 14.77 20.00 38.68
CA ALA A 87 14.33 20.41 40.00
C ALA A 87 12.89 20.96 39.98
N ASP A 88 12.55 21.80 39.00
CA ASP A 88 11.20 22.35 38.85
C ASP A 88 10.22 21.26 38.43
N ALA A 89 10.63 20.37 37.52
CA ALA A 89 9.82 19.23 37.11
C ALA A 89 9.49 18.31 38.30
N LYS A 90 10.50 18.03 39.15
CA LYS A 90 10.31 17.25 40.37
C LYS A 90 9.31 17.91 41.31
N LEU A 91 9.44 19.22 41.54
CA LEU A 91 8.52 19.96 42.40
C LEU A 91 7.07 19.93 41.89
N ILE A 92 6.87 20.01 40.56
CA ILE A 92 5.54 19.90 39.95
C ILE A 92 4.97 18.47 40.09
N VAL A 93 5.76 17.44 39.80
CA VAL A 93 5.36 16.03 39.92
C VAL A 93 5.05 15.66 41.37
N ASP A 94 5.89 16.09 42.32
CA ASP A 94 5.68 15.85 43.75
C ASP A 94 4.43 16.59 44.26
N GLY A 95 4.18 17.81 43.78
CA GLY A 95 2.95 18.56 44.05
C GLY A 95 1.70 17.82 43.55
N ALA A 96 1.73 17.30 42.33
CA ALA A 96 0.65 16.50 41.76
C ALA A 96 0.43 15.19 42.53
N ARG A 97 1.51 14.48 42.95
CA ARG A 97 1.45 13.29 43.81
C ARG A 97 0.82 13.54 45.15
N ALA A 98 1.05 14.72 45.71
CA ALA A 98 0.42 15.17 46.95
C ALA A 98 -1.06 15.59 46.77
N GLY A 99 -1.65 15.39 45.58
CA GLY A 99 -3.03 15.75 45.28
C GLY A 99 -3.28 17.24 45.11
N ARG A 100 -2.22 18.06 44.98
CA ARG A 100 -2.39 19.49 44.68
C ARG A 100 -2.77 19.63 43.21
N PRO A 101 -3.74 20.50 42.87
CA PRO A 101 -4.15 20.67 41.49
C PRO A 101 -3.03 21.33 40.69
N VAL A 102 -2.85 20.94 39.42
CA VAL A 102 -1.75 21.42 38.55
C VAL A 102 -2.23 21.79 37.13
N GLU A 103 -3.54 21.89 36.94
CA GLU A 103 -4.16 22.04 35.62
C GLU A 103 -4.09 23.49 35.11
N LYS A 104 -4.08 24.45 36.03
CA LYS A 104 -4.08 25.88 35.72
C LYS A 104 -2.75 26.50 36.11
N LEU A 105 -2.28 27.47 35.31
CA LEU A 105 -1.06 28.23 35.60
C LEU A 105 -1.01 28.77 37.04
N LYS A 106 -2.13 29.30 37.56
CA LYS A 106 -2.21 29.76 38.95
C LYS A 106 -1.81 28.67 39.96
N GLN A 107 -2.33 27.46 39.78
CA GLN A 107 -2.08 26.33 40.66
C GLN A 107 -0.63 25.83 40.55
N LEU A 108 -0.08 25.81 39.32
CA LEU A 108 1.34 25.51 39.11
C LEU A 108 2.24 26.53 39.81
N LEU A 109 1.93 27.82 39.71
CA LEU A 109 2.69 28.88 40.38
C LEU A 109 2.62 28.78 41.91
N GLU A 110 1.48 28.38 42.46
CA GLU A 110 1.33 28.14 43.90
C GLU A 110 2.26 27.03 44.43
N LEU A 111 2.63 26.03 43.61
CA LEU A 111 3.60 25.02 44.00
C LEU A 111 5.01 25.59 44.23
N GLY A 112 5.38 26.62 43.47
CA GLY A 112 6.70 27.25 43.54
C GLY A 112 6.91 28.14 44.76
N LEU A 113 5.85 28.41 45.52
CA LEU A 113 5.93 29.22 46.73
C LEU A 113 6.51 28.40 47.89
N PRO A 114 7.29 29.02 48.80
CA PRO A 114 7.69 28.38 50.06
C PRO A 114 6.47 27.89 50.84
N GLU A 115 6.64 26.79 51.58
CA GLU A 115 5.56 26.23 52.39
C GLU A 115 5.02 27.25 53.40
N GLY A 116 3.70 27.27 53.58
CA GLY A 116 3.00 28.19 54.48
C GLY A 116 2.72 29.59 53.91
N LYS A 117 3.15 29.90 52.67
CA LYS A 117 2.81 31.16 52.02
C LYS A 117 1.42 31.11 51.39
N VAL A 118 0.52 31.95 51.88
CA VAL A 118 -0.83 32.14 51.32
C VAL A 118 -0.82 33.31 50.35
N VAL A 119 -1.36 33.11 49.16
CA VAL A 119 -1.47 34.15 48.13
C VAL A 119 -2.58 35.12 48.52
N PRO A 120 -2.30 36.42 48.74
CA PRO A 120 -3.33 37.41 49.03
C PRO A 120 -4.33 37.51 47.88
N GLU A 121 -5.59 37.76 48.23
CA GLU A 121 -6.66 37.94 47.26
C GLU A 121 -6.33 39.14 46.33
N GLY A 122 -6.39 38.91 45.02
CA GLY A 122 -6.05 39.92 44.00
C GLY A 122 -4.60 39.91 43.50
N LEU A 123 -3.65 39.25 44.19
CA LEU A 123 -2.27 39.15 43.70
C LEU A 123 -2.17 38.13 42.55
N LYS A 124 -1.89 38.64 41.34
CA LYS A 124 -1.68 37.81 40.14
C LYS A 124 -0.23 37.34 40.06
N LEU A 125 0.06 36.14 40.57
CA LEU A 125 1.42 35.56 40.62
C LEU A 125 2.14 35.52 39.26
N ASP A 126 1.40 35.38 38.16
CA ASP A 126 1.94 35.37 36.80
C ASP A 126 2.49 36.73 36.37
N LYS A 127 2.01 37.83 36.98
CA LYS A 127 2.38 39.23 36.67
C LYS A 127 3.08 39.96 37.81
N ALA A 128 3.09 39.39 39.02
CA ALA A 128 3.70 40.01 40.19
C ALA A 128 5.20 40.25 39.96
N ASN A 129 5.67 41.49 40.21
CA ASN A 129 7.08 41.81 40.14
C ASN A 129 7.81 41.46 41.46
N ALA A 130 9.14 41.53 41.46
CA ALA A 130 9.96 41.22 42.64
C ALA A 130 9.54 42.01 43.89
N ALA A 131 9.20 43.30 43.76
CA ALA A 131 8.78 44.14 44.89
C ALA A 131 7.45 43.67 45.49
N GLN A 132 6.46 43.39 44.65
CA GLN A 132 5.15 42.86 45.06
C GLN A 132 5.28 41.49 45.73
N LEU A 133 6.17 40.62 45.23
CA LEU A 133 6.45 39.32 45.83
C LEU A 133 7.09 39.47 47.22
N LYS A 134 8.01 40.42 47.41
CA LYS A 134 8.58 40.71 48.75
C LYS A 134 7.54 41.30 49.70
N GLU A 135 6.79 42.29 49.25
CA GLU A 135 5.82 43.03 50.07
C GLU A 135 4.66 42.15 50.51
N HIS A 136 3.99 41.51 49.55
CA HIS A 136 2.74 40.80 49.82
C HIS A 136 2.95 39.37 50.34
N LEU A 137 4.04 38.69 49.94
CA LEU A 137 4.31 37.31 50.35
C LEU A 137 5.46 37.20 51.38
N LYS A 138 6.11 38.32 51.73
CA LYS A 138 7.26 38.35 52.65
C LYS A 138 8.34 37.36 52.23
N LEU A 139 8.67 37.33 50.94
CA LEU A 139 9.72 36.49 50.38
C LEU A 139 11.06 37.20 50.52
N SER A 140 12.10 36.45 50.87
CA SER A 140 13.49 36.90 50.79
C SER A 140 13.94 37.05 49.33
N ASP A 141 15.00 37.82 49.09
CA ASP A 141 15.58 38.03 47.77
C ASP A 141 15.97 36.73 47.06
N ALA A 142 16.42 35.73 47.84
CA ALA A 142 16.74 34.40 47.32
C ALA A 142 15.48 33.64 46.88
N GLU A 143 14.41 33.71 47.66
CA GLU A 143 13.12 33.07 47.33
C GLU A 143 12.45 33.74 46.12
N VAL A 144 12.51 35.07 46.01
CA VAL A 144 12.00 35.80 44.85
C VAL A 144 12.70 35.36 43.57
N ARG A 145 14.04 35.32 43.56
CA ARG A 145 14.80 34.84 42.39
C ARG A 145 14.50 33.39 42.04
N ARG A 146 14.32 32.53 43.05
CA ARG A 146 13.92 31.13 42.83
C ARG A 146 12.53 31.04 42.22
N PHE A 147 11.57 31.81 42.75
CA PHE A 147 10.19 31.86 42.25
C PHE A 147 10.11 32.39 40.82
N GLU A 148 10.87 33.44 40.49
CA GLU A 148 10.89 34.00 39.13
C GLU A 148 11.41 32.99 38.09
N ARG A 149 12.44 32.20 38.43
CA ARG A 149 12.90 31.09 37.59
C ARG A 149 11.83 30.01 37.45
N PHE A 150 11.23 29.59 38.56
CA PHE A 150 10.17 28.59 38.56
C PHE A 150 8.94 29.05 37.77
N ARG A 151 8.60 30.35 37.78
CA ARG A 151 7.49 30.93 37.02
C ARG A 151 7.65 30.68 35.51
N VAL A 152 8.86 30.75 34.97
CA VAL A 152 9.13 30.41 33.57
C VAL A 152 8.85 28.93 33.31
N SER A 153 9.33 28.05 34.19
CA SER A 153 9.06 26.61 34.11
C SER A 153 7.57 26.28 34.18
N ALA A 154 6.83 26.91 35.10
CA ALA A 154 5.38 26.75 35.25
C ALA A 154 4.61 27.21 33.99
N ARG A 155 5.03 28.30 33.33
CA ARG A 155 4.44 28.73 32.06
C ARG A 155 4.66 27.71 30.94
N ARG A 156 5.86 27.15 30.82
CA ARG A 156 6.19 26.11 29.83
C ARG A 156 5.34 24.85 30.04
N VAL A 157 5.22 24.39 31.29
CA VAL A 157 4.39 23.23 31.64
C VAL A 157 2.91 23.50 31.36
N ASN A 158 2.40 24.68 31.70
CA ASN A 158 1.02 25.06 31.39
C ASN A 158 0.75 25.10 29.87
N HIS A 159 1.71 25.60 29.08
CA HIS A 159 1.60 25.56 27.61
C HIS A 159 1.58 24.13 27.10
N TYR A 160 2.49 23.28 27.58
CA TYR A 160 2.54 21.85 27.26
C TYR A 160 1.20 21.15 27.58
N PHE A 161 0.59 21.41 28.73
CA PHE A 161 -0.72 20.83 29.07
C PHE A 161 -1.85 21.34 28.17
N ARG A 162 -1.82 22.61 27.76
CA ARG A 162 -2.80 23.15 26.80
C ARG A 162 -2.64 22.52 25.42
N GLU A 163 -1.42 22.33 24.94
CA GLU A 163 -1.14 21.61 23.69
C GLU A 163 -1.69 20.19 23.77
N LEU A 164 -1.36 19.43 24.83
CA LEU A 164 -1.89 18.07 25.04
C LEU A 164 -3.43 18.02 25.06
N LYS A 165 -4.07 19.01 25.70
CA LYS A 165 -5.53 19.13 25.72
C LYS A 165 -6.11 19.40 24.34
N ALA A 166 -5.54 20.35 23.58
CA ALA A 166 -5.97 20.65 22.22
C ALA A 166 -5.83 19.44 21.30
N ILE A 167 -4.74 18.68 21.42
CA ILE A 167 -4.53 17.42 20.69
C ILE A 167 -5.64 16.40 21.02
N ARG A 168 -6.01 16.27 22.29
CA ARG A 168 -7.09 15.36 22.73
C ARG A 168 -8.43 15.76 22.12
N GLU A 169 -8.78 17.04 22.19
CA GLU A 169 -10.03 17.55 21.64
C GLU A 169 -10.10 17.38 20.12
N ALA A 170 -9.01 17.68 19.40
CA ALA A 170 -8.91 17.45 17.96
C ALA A 170 -9.07 15.97 17.60
N ARG A 171 -8.42 15.05 18.34
CA ARG A 171 -8.57 13.61 18.11
C ARG A 171 -9.98 13.11 18.39
N ARG A 172 -10.61 13.59 19.46
CA ARG A 172 -12.00 13.25 19.79
C ARG A 172 -12.97 13.75 18.72
N ALA A 173 -12.80 15.00 18.27
CA ALA A 173 -13.58 15.54 17.17
C ALA A 173 -13.38 14.72 15.87
N GLY A 174 -12.15 14.32 15.57
CA GLY A 174 -11.84 13.47 14.42
C GLY A 174 -12.46 12.07 14.51
N SER A 175 -12.42 11.42 15.69
CA SER A 175 -13.02 10.09 15.88
C SER A 175 -14.55 10.14 15.88
N GLU A 176 -15.15 11.19 16.44
CA GLU A 176 -16.59 11.44 16.37
C GLU A 176 -17.02 11.71 14.92
N ALA A 177 -16.27 12.51 14.16
CA ALA A 177 -16.53 12.75 12.74
C ALA A 177 -16.41 11.46 11.92
N ALA A 178 -15.35 10.67 12.10
CA ALA A 178 -15.19 9.38 11.44
C ALA A 178 -16.32 8.40 11.79
N SER A 179 -16.74 8.35 13.05
CA SER A 179 -17.86 7.53 13.51
C SER A 179 -19.19 7.97 12.87
N GLN A 180 -19.41 9.28 12.72
CA GLN A 180 -20.60 9.81 12.04
C GLN A 180 -20.59 9.49 10.55
N THR A 181 -19.43 9.59 9.88
CA THR A 181 -19.26 9.20 8.47
C THR A 181 -19.54 7.72 8.30
N TRP A 182 -19.03 6.86 9.20
CA TRP A 182 -19.30 5.43 9.17
C TRP A 182 -20.77 5.09 9.40
N ARG A 183 -21.44 5.75 10.35
CA ARG A 183 -22.89 5.57 10.56
C ARG A 183 -23.70 5.99 9.34
N ARG A 184 -23.30 7.07 8.66
CA ARG A 184 -23.90 7.50 7.38
C ARG A 184 -23.66 6.48 6.27
N PHE A 185 -22.46 5.94 6.16
CA PHE A 185 -22.14 4.87 5.21
C PHE A 185 -22.99 3.62 5.45
N ALA A 186 -23.02 3.11 6.68
CA ALA A 186 -23.75 1.89 7.02
C ALA A 186 -25.27 2.02 6.78
N LYS A 187 -25.86 3.19 7.11
CA LYS A 187 -27.31 3.45 6.98
C LYS A 187 -27.72 4.05 5.63
N GLY A 188 -26.77 4.48 4.81
CA GLY A 188 -27.02 5.18 3.55
C GLY A 188 -27.42 4.22 2.43
N SER A 189 -28.13 4.77 1.43
CA SER A 189 -28.39 4.10 0.16
C SER A 189 -27.08 3.79 -0.59
N THR A 190 -27.11 2.93 -1.61
CA THR A 190 -25.93 2.65 -2.44
C THR A 190 -25.30 3.92 -3.01
N ALA A 191 -26.12 4.90 -3.42
CA ALA A 191 -25.66 6.21 -3.88
C ALA A 191 -24.95 7.01 -2.77
N ASP A 192 -25.49 7.00 -1.54
CA ASP A 192 -24.85 7.66 -0.38
C ASP A 192 -23.53 6.99 0.00
N ARG A 193 -23.45 5.66 -0.10
CA ARG A 193 -22.24 4.88 0.16
C ARG A 193 -21.14 5.21 -0.84
N VAL A 194 -21.49 5.25 -2.14
CA VAL A 194 -20.58 5.67 -3.21
C VAL A 194 -20.10 7.10 -3.00
N LYS A 195 -20.99 8.02 -2.62
CA LYS A 195 -20.64 9.41 -2.32
C LYS A 195 -19.70 9.54 -1.12
N VAL A 196 -19.93 8.79 -0.04
CA VAL A 196 -19.04 8.78 1.14
C VAL A 196 -17.66 8.20 0.79
N ILE A 197 -17.59 7.15 -0.03
CA ILE A 197 -16.31 6.60 -0.53
C ILE A 197 -15.60 7.62 -1.42
N ALA A 198 -16.33 8.30 -2.31
CA ALA A 198 -15.77 9.34 -3.18
C ALA A 198 -15.19 10.50 -2.35
N ASP A 199 -15.95 11.03 -1.39
CA ASP A 199 -15.49 12.10 -0.48
C ASP A 199 -14.26 11.66 0.35
N PHE A 200 -14.24 10.41 0.84
CA PHE A 200 -13.12 9.86 1.61
C PHE A 200 -11.83 9.74 0.79
N LEU A 201 -11.96 9.37 -0.50
CA LEU A 201 -10.84 9.26 -1.43
C LEU A 201 -10.40 10.62 -2.00
N GLY A 202 -10.99 11.72 -1.53
CA GLY A 202 -10.66 13.06 -2.02
C GLY A 202 -11.25 13.39 -3.39
N PHE A 203 -12.18 12.56 -3.91
CA PHE A 203 -12.97 12.90 -5.08
C PHE A 203 -14.03 13.92 -4.65
N LYS A 204 -13.63 15.19 -4.55
CA LYS A 204 -14.60 16.27 -4.60
C LYS A 204 -15.24 16.21 -5.98
N ALA A 205 -16.53 15.90 -6.02
CA ALA A 205 -17.34 16.21 -7.19
C ALA A 205 -17.43 17.73 -7.28
N GLU A 206 -16.38 18.38 -7.78
CA GLU A 206 -16.53 19.71 -8.35
C GLU A 206 -17.52 19.56 -9.51
N PRO A 207 -18.58 20.39 -9.58
CA PRO A 207 -19.38 20.45 -10.78
C PRO A 207 -18.41 20.72 -11.93
N VAL A 208 -18.34 19.80 -12.89
CA VAL A 208 -17.37 19.83 -13.98
C VAL A 208 -17.67 21.05 -14.85
N GLU A 209 -17.08 22.20 -14.52
CA GLU A 209 -16.74 23.21 -15.51
C GLU A 209 -15.51 22.69 -16.24
N SER A 210 -15.74 22.08 -17.40
CA SER A 210 -14.67 21.45 -18.18
C SER A 210 -13.66 22.50 -18.65
N THR A 211 -12.54 22.63 -17.95
CA THR A 211 -11.38 23.38 -18.42
C THR A 211 -10.59 22.51 -19.40
N GLY A 212 -10.49 23.00 -20.65
CA GLY A 212 -10.22 22.21 -21.86
C GLY A 212 -8.78 21.71 -22.09
N THR A 213 -7.90 21.65 -21.09
CA THR A 213 -6.47 21.36 -21.31
C THR A 213 -6.07 19.88 -21.17
N ASN A 214 -6.83 19.04 -20.46
CA ASN A 214 -6.60 17.58 -20.46
C ASN A 214 -7.29 16.87 -21.64
N LYS A 215 -8.38 17.44 -22.18
CA LYS A 215 -9.07 16.91 -23.36
C LYS A 215 -8.17 16.87 -24.59
N THR A 216 -7.16 17.73 -24.71
CA THR A 216 -6.31 17.80 -25.91
C THR A 216 -5.32 16.64 -26.01
N LYS A 217 -4.67 16.24 -24.91
CA LYS A 217 -3.74 15.10 -24.92
C LYS A 217 -4.45 13.76 -25.07
N GLU A 218 -5.63 13.63 -24.46
CA GLU A 218 -6.46 12.44 -24.60
C GLU A 218 -7.08 12.36 -26.00
N ALA A 219 -7.55 13.48 -26.56
CA ALA A 219 -7.97 13.57 -27.95
C ALA A 219 -6.81 13.33 -28.93
N GLU A 220 -5.57 13.70 -28.62
CA GLU A 220 -4.41 13.37 -29.45
C GLU A 220 -4.08 11.88 -29.44
N ARG A 221 -4.19 11.20 -28.29
CA ARG A 221 -4.03 9.74 -28.19
C ARG A 221 -5.15 8.99 -28.89
N LEU A 222 -6.39 9.44 -28.72
CA LEU A 222 -7.54 8.91 -29.45
C LEU A 222 -7.39 9.13 -30.95
N ARG A 223 -7.02 10.33 -31.41
CA ARG A 223 -6.74 10.59 -32.83
C ARG A 223 -5.57 9.77 -33.37
N ALA A 224 -4.54 9.50 -32.57
CA ALA A 224 -3.43 8.62 -32.99
C ALA A 224 -3.87 7.16 -33.13
N SER A 225 -4.73 6.68 -32.20
CA SER A 225 -5.35 5.36 -32.27
C SER A 225 -6.33 5.26 -33.44
N GLU A 226 -7.15 6.29 -33.68
CA GLU A 226 -8.07 6.41 -34.81
C GLU A 226 -7.31 6.42 -36.13
N ARG A 227 -6.21 7.18 -36.26
CA ARG A 227 -5.35 7.14 -37.45
C ARG A 227 -4.72 5.76 -37.68
N ALA A 228 -4.28 5.08 -36.63
CA ALA A 228 -3.80 3.70 -36.74
C ALA A 228 -4.92 2.74 -37.17
N GLY A 229 -6.14 2.94 -36.65
CA GLY A 229 -7.35 2.23 -37.05
C GLY A 229 -7.77 2.48 -38.49
N GLU A 230 -7.70 3.73 -38.96
CA GLU A 230 -7.98 4.16 -40.34
C GLU A 230 -6.97 3.58 -41.32
N LEU A 231 -5.67 3.63 -40.97
CA LEU A 231 -4.62 2.98 -41.77
C LEU A 231 -4.88 1.48 -41.89
N LEU A 232 -5.23 0.81 -40.79
CA LEU A 232 -5.56 -0.62 -40.81
C LEU A 232 -6.89 -0.91 -41.50
N ALA A 233 -7.85 0.01 -41.47
CA ALA A 233 -9.14 -0.15 -42.15
C ALA A 233 -8.98 -0.26 -43.67
N THR A 234 -7.97 0.40 -44.26
CA THR A 234 -7.65 0.25 -45.69
C THR A 234 -7.16 -1.16 -46.06
N PHE A 235 -6.66 -1.90 -45.07
CA PHE A 235 -6.23 -3.29 -45.19
C PHE A 235 -7.24 -4.27 -44.61
N ARG A 236 -8.45 -3.85 -44.22
CA ARG A 236 -9.50 -4.78 -43.79
C ARG A 236 -10.35 -5.23 -44.98
N LYS A 237 -10.66 -6.53 -45.02
CA LYS A 237 -11.67 -7.12 -45.89
C LYS A 237 -13.08 -6.73 -45.40
N ALA A 238 -14.09 -6.98 -46.24
CA ALA A 238 -15.48 -6.66 -45.93
C ALA A 238 -16.05 -7.43 -44.72
N ASP A 239 -15.42 -8.55 -44.35
CA ASP A 239 -15.72 -9.36 -43.17
C ASP A 239 -15.01 -8.88 -41.89
N GLY A 240 -14.29 -7.76 -41.97
CA GLY A 240 -13.55 -7.16 -40.86
C GLY A 240 -12.16 -7.76 -40.61
N ARG A 241 -11.71 -8.78 -41.35
CA ARG A 241 -10.37 -9.39 -41.22
C ARG A 241 -9.30 -8.54 -41.89
N ILE A 242 -8.03 -8.66 -41.47
CA ILE A 242 -6.90 -7.99 -42.14
C ILE A 242 -6.49 -8.79 -43.39
N ASP A 243 -6.40 -8.12 -44.53
CA ASP A 243 -5.80 -8.61 -45.77
C ASP A 243 -4.27 -8.49 -45.70
N TRP A 244 -3.64 -9.53 -45.16
CA TRP A 244 -2.19 -9.59 -44.97
C TRP A 244 -1.40 -9.52 -46.28
N ALA A 245 -1.96 -10.04 -47.37
CA ALA A 245 -1.31 -9.97 -48.68
C ALA A 245 -1.27 -8.53 -49.20
N ARG A 246 -2.33 -7.75 -48.93
CA ARG A 246 -2.36 -6.32 -49.25
C ARG A 246 -1.50 -5.48 -48.30
N LEU A 247 -1.47 -5.84 -47.01
CA LEU A 247 -0.65 -5.19 -45.99
C LEU A 247 0.86 -5.36 -46.28
N GLY A 248 1.29 -6.59 -46.57
CA GLY A 248 2.69 -6.92 -46.87
C GLY A 248 3.21 -6.32 -48.17
N LYS A 249 2.32 -6.02 -49.13
CA LYS A 249 2.66 -5.34 -50.40
C LYS A 249 2.71 -3.81 -50.27
N SER A 250 2.30 -3.24 -49.13
CA SER A 250 2.26 -1.79 -48.97
C SER A 250 3.63 -1.23 -48.60
N GLU A 251 4.10 -0.21 -49.34
CA GLU A 251 5.35 0.51 -49.05
C GLU A 251 5.34 1.18 -47.66
N ALA A 252 4.15 1.40 -47.11
CA ALA A 252 3.96 1.90 -45.75
C ALA A 252 4.58 0.98 -44.68
N PHE A 253 4.78 -0.31 -44.96
CA PHE A 253 5.30 -1.29 -44.01
C PHE A 253 6.75 -1.75 -44.31
N SER A 254 7.31 -1.45 -45.48
CA SER A 254 8.66 -1.90 -45.89
C SER A 254 9.81 -1.01 -45.40
N GLY A 255 9.52 0.16 -44.80
CA GLY A 255 10.53 1.21 -44.56
C GLY A 255 10.99 1.45 -43.12
N ALA A 256 10.35 0.88 -42.08
CA ALA A 256 10.67 1.24 -40.69
C ALA A 256 10.91 0.03 -39.78
N ALA A 257 12.05 0.05 -39.07
CA ALA A 257 12.53 -1.03 -38.21
C ALA A 257 11.64 -1.36 -36.99
N GLY A 258 10.58 -0.59 -36.71
CA GLY A 258 9.60 -0.87 -35.65
C GLY A 258 8.36 -1.63 -36.11
N ILE A 259 8.21 -1.85 -37.43
CA ILE A 259 6.97 -2.35 -38.01
C ILE A 259 6.85 -3.88 -37.91
N SER A 260 7.97 -4.61 -37.89
CA SER A 260 7.97 -6.07 -37.69
C SER A 260 7.38 -6.47 -36.34
N GLN A 261 7.66 -5.70 -35.29
CA GLN A 261 7.15 -5.95 -33.94
C GLN A 261 5.65 -5.62 -33.83
N PHE A 262 5.18 -4.60 -34.55
CA PHE A 262 3.76 -4.25 -34.66
C PHE A 262 2.97 -5.25 -35.53
N ALA A 263 3.56 -5.70 -36.64
CA ALA A 263 2.99 -6.75 -37.48
C ALA A 263 2.90 -8.08 -36.71
N PHE A 264 3.93 -8.40 -35.91
CA PHE A 264 3.93 -9.59 -35.05
C PHE A 264 2.88 -9.52 -33.93
N SER A 265 2.69 -8.36 -33.29
CA SER A 265 1.65 -8.23 -32.27
C SER A 265 0.22 -8.28 -32.85
N LEU A 266 -0.01 -7.67 -34.02
CA LEU A 266 -1.26 -7.82 -34.77
C LEU A 266 -1.50 -9.27 -35.21
N PHE A 267 -0.43 -9.96 -35.61
CA PHE A 267 -0.45 -11.37 -35.97
C PHE A 267 -0.87 -12.25 -34.78
N LEU A 268 -0.24 -12.05 -33.61
CA LEU A 268 -0.59 -12.78 -32.39
C LEU A 268 -2.04 -12.50 -31.95
N LYS A 269 -2.52 -11.27 -32.14
CA LYS A 269 -3.91 -10.90 -31.85
C LYS A 269 -4.90 -11.61 -32.77
N GLU A 270 -4.68 -11.60 -34.09
CA GLU A 270 -5.57 -12.31 -35.04
C GLU A 270 -5.51 -13.83 -34.86
N LEU A 271 -4.34 -14.39 -34.53
CA LEU A 271 -4.20 -15.80 -34.16
C LEU A 271 -5.02 -16.13 -32.90
N ALA A 272 -4.97 -15.28 -31.87
CA ALA A 272 -5.75 -15.46 -30.65
C ALA A 272 -7.26 -15.38 -30.93
N VAL A 273 -7.69 -14.44 -31.77
CA VAL A 273 -9.11 -14.32 -32.18
C VAL A 273 -9.55 -15.52 -33.01
N ALA A 274 -8.75 -15.97 -33.98
CA ALA A 274 -9.06 -17.14 -34.80
C ALA A 274 -9.13 -18.42 -33.93
N ALA A 275 -8.16 -18.62 -33.03
CA ALA A 275 -8.13 -19.75 -32.12
C ALA A 275 -9.29 -19.72 -31.10
N HIS A 276 -9.67 -18.54 -30.60
CA HIS A 276 -10.79 -18.40 -29.66
C HIS A 276 -12.14 -18.60 -30.33
N SER A 277 -12.28 -18.17 -31.60
CA SER A 277 -13.54 -18.32 -32.34
C SER A 277 -13.89 -19.77 -32.67
N GLY A 278 -12.92 -20.68 -32.67
CA GLY A 278 -13.12 -22.10 -33.00
C GLY A 278 -13.61 -22.35 -34.44
N ASP A 279 -13.57 -21.33 -35.29
CA ASP A 279 -13.99 -21.40 -36.69
C ASP A 279 -12.84 -21.97 -37.54
N ASP A 280 -12.97 -23.25 -37.92
CA ASP A 280 -11.98 -23.99 -38.69
C ASP A 280 -11.70 -23.35 -40.07
N GLU A 281 -12.68 -22.66 -40.66
CA GLU A 281 -12.53 -21.95 -41.93
C GLU A 281 -11.71 -20.68 -41.75
N ARG A 282 -11.92 -19.97 -40.63
CA ARG A 282 -11.12 -18.80 -40.24
C ARG A 282 -9.69 -19.15 -39.90
N LEU A 283 -9.47 -20.27 -39.20
CA LEU A 283 -8.12 -20.76 -38.91
C LEU A 283 -7.42 -21.24 -40.19
N GLY A 284 -8.15 -21.93 -41.08
CA GLY A 284 -7.67 -22.36 -42.39
C GLY A 284 -7.20 -21.20 -43.27
N GLU A 285 -8.03 -20.16 -43.41
CA GLU A 285 -7.71 -18.97 -44.21
C GLU A 285 -6.54 -18.17 -43.63
N PHE A 286 -6.46 -18.06 -42.30
CA PHE A 286 -5.32 -17.44 -41.60
C PHE A 286 -4.01 -18.18 -41.89
N LEU A 287 -4.03 -19.52 -41.85
CA LEU A 287 -2.88 -20.36 -42.14
C LEU A 287 -2.49 -20.34 -43.61
N GLU A 288 -3.45 -20.27 -44.54
CA GLU A 288 -3.18 -20.12 -45.97
C GLU A 288 -2.55 -18.76 -46.29
N GLN A 289 -2.98 -17.70 -45.60
CA GLN A 289 -2.37 -16.37 -45.71
C GLN A 289 -0.97 -16.33 -45.07
N LEU A 290 -0.71 -17.08 -44.00
CA LEU A 290 0.62 -17.23 -43.40
C LEU A 290 1.64 -17.83 -44.38
N VAL A 291 1.20 -18.78 -45.21
CA VAL A 291 2.02 -19.42 -46.26
C VAL A 291 2.43 -18.44 -47.36
N SER A 292 1.67 -17.36 -47.55
CA SER A 292 1.92 -16.35 -48.59
C SER A 292 2.90 -15.23 -48.19
N VAL A 293 3.28 -15.14 -46.90
CA VAL A 293 4.16 -14.09 -46.36
C VAL A 293 5.57 -14.64 -46.18
N ASP A 294 6.60 -13.80 -46.37
CA ASP A 294 8.03 -14.10 -46.10
C ASP A 294 8.34 -14.54 -44.64
N PHE A 295 7.32 -14.72 -43.81
CA PHE A 295 7.37 -15.41 -42.52
C PHE A 295 8.07 -16.77 -42.60
N TYR A 296 7.84 -17.52 -43.69
CA TYR A 296 8.53 -18.79 -43.90
C TYR A 296 10.03 -18.62 -44.12
N LEU A 297 10.50 -17.52 -44.72
CA LEU A 297 11.93 -17.25 -44.88
C LEU A 297 12.61 -17.02 -43.53
N ASP A 298 11.98 -16.23 -42.65
CA ASP A 298 12.51 -15.94 -41.32
C ASP A 298 12.44 -17.16 -40.39
N TYR A 299 11.32 -17.89 -40.41
CA TYR A 299 11.16 -19.12 -39.66
C TYR A 299 12.05 -20.25 -40.21
N THR A 300 12.25 -20.36 -41.53
CA THR A 300 13.17 -21.35 -42.12
C THR A 300 14.62 -21.00 -41.85
N LEU A 301 15.02 -19.72 -41.83
CA LEU A 301 16.36 -19.30 -41.41
C LEU A 301 16.60 -19.64 -39.94
N PHE A 302 15.62 -19.38 -39.06
CA PHE A 302 15.66 -19.80 -37.66
C PHE A 302 15.77 -21.33 -37.52
N ALA A 303 14.89 -22.09 -38.17
CA ALA A 303 14.85 -23.55 -38.11
C ALA A 303 16.10 -24.20 -38.76
N THR A 304 16.64 -23.58 -39.82
CA THR A 304 17.87 -24.02 -40.48
C THR A 304 19.08 -23.74 -39.61
N GLY A 305 19.16 -22.58 -38.95
CA GLY A 305 20.20 -22.27 -37.97
C GLY A 305 20.18 -23.22 -36.77
N ALA A 306 18.97 -23.47 -36.24
CA ALA A 306 18.71 -24.44 -35.19
C ALA A 306 19.17 -25.87 -35.58
N ARG A 307 18.82 -26.35 -36.78
CA ARG A 307 19.24 -27.68 -37.27
C ARG A 307 20.73 -27.76 -37.61
N ALA A 308 21.31 -26.71 -38.20
CA ALA A 308 22.73 -26.66 -38.53
C ALA A 308 23.59 -26.73 -37.26
N ALA A 309 23.21 -26.00 -36.21
CA ALA A 309 23.88 -26.06 -34.92
C ALA A 309 23.80 -27.45 -34.28
N ASP A 310 22.67 -28.13 -34.43
CA ASP A 310 22.50 -29.48 -33.94
C ASP A 310 23.40 -30.52 -34.66
N VAL A 311 23.58 -30.36 -35.97
CA VAL A 311 24.46 -31.20 -36.79
C VAL A 311 25.94 -30.91 -36.52
N ILE A 312 26.31 -29.63 -36.44
CA ILE A 312 27.70 -29.16 -36.30
C ILE A 312 28.21 -29.40 -34.88
N TYR A 313 27.47 -28.94 -33.87
CA TYR A 313 27.90 -28.99 -32.47
C TYR A 313 27.40 -30.22 -31.73
N GLY A 314 26.40 -30.94 -32.25
CA GLY A 314 25.84 -32.13 -31.60
C GLY A 314 26.83 -33.29 -31.42
N ARG A 315 27.91 -33.37 -32.21
CA ARG A 315 29.04 -34.31 -31.97
C ARG A 315 29.98 -33.82 -30.87
N TYR A 316 30.23 -32.51 -30.78
CA TYR A 316 31.13 -31.90 -29.79
C TYR A 316 30.48 -31.91 -28.39
N VAL A 317 29.20 -31.54 -28.29
CA VAL A 317 28.41 -31.58 -27.05
C VAL A 317 28.28 -33.02 -26.52
N ARG A 318 28.10 -34.01 -27.41
CA ARG A 318 28.12 -35.44 -27.06
C ARG A 318 29.43 -35.91 -26.43
N ARG A 319 30.56 -35.28 -26.79
CA ARG A 319 31.89 -35.63 -26.26
C ARG A 319 32.15 -34.99 -24.88
N LEU A 320 31.63 -33.79 -24.65
CA LEU A 320 31.83 -33.00 -23.43
C LEU A 320 30.83 -33.32 -22.30
N ALA A 321 29.59 -33.71 -22.64
CA ALA A 321 28.55 -33.99 -21.65
C ALA A 321 28.30 -35.50 -21.51
N ARG A 322 29.03 -36.18 -20.62
CA ARG A 322 28.86 -37.64 -20.35
C ARG A 322 27.57 -38.03 -19.61
N LYS A 323 26.75 -37.07 -19.14
CA LYS A 323 25.49 -37.34 -18.43
C LYS A 323 24.30 -36.88 -19.30
N GLY A 324 23.39 -37.81 -19.61
CA GLY A 324 22.29 -37.60 -20.58
C GLY A 324 21.35 -36.42 -20.28
N VAL A 325 21.25 -35.98 -19.02
CA VAL A 325 20.42 -34.83 -18.61
C VAL A 325 21.05 -33.50 -19.02
N LEU A 326 22.37 -33.33 -18.84
CA LEU A 326 23.08 -32.12 -19.26
C LEU A 326 23.14 -31.99 -20.78
N GLN A 327 23.17 -33.13 -21.49
CA GLN A 327 23.18 -33.16 -22.94
C GLN A 327 21.89 -32.60 -23.56
N GLY A 328 20.73 -32.84 -22.95
CA GLY A 328 19.45 -32.30 -23.43
C GLY A 328 19.37 -30.78 -23.31
N ILE A 329 19.81 -30.24 -22.18
CA ILE A 329 19.74 -28.80 -21.86
C ILE A 329 20.78 -28.01 -22.66
N LEU A 330 22.04 -28.48 -22.73
CA LEU A 330 23.07 -27.83 -23.53
C LEU A 330 22.72 -27.84 -25.02
N ARG A 331 22.08 -28.89 -25.50
CA ARG A 331 21.65 -29.00 -26.88
C ARG A 331 20.50 -28.04 -27.20
N SER A 332 19.45 -27.97 -26.37
CA SER A 332 18.33 -27.08 -26.62
C SER A 332 18.74 -25.60 -26.59
N GLN A 333 19.58 -25.21 -25.63
CA GLN A 333 20.07 -23.84 -25.50
C GLN A 333 20.99 -23.43 -26.66
N LEU A 334 21.84 -24.35 -27.13
CA LEU A 334 22.75 -24.09 -28.24
C LEU A 334 22.01 -24.02 -29.59
N VAL A 335 20.96 -24.84 -29.75
CA VAL A 335 20.06 -24.80 -30.92
C VAL A 335 19.26 -23.51 -30.95
N LEU A 336 18.75 -23.05 -29.81
CA LEU A 336 17.99 -21.81 -29.68
C LEU A 336 18.86 -20.58 -29.93
N ALA A 337 20.04 -20.54 -29.29
CA ALA A 337 21.01 -19.46 -29.46
C ALA A 337 21.48 -19.36 -30.92
N ALA A 338 21.77 -20.49 -31.58
CA ALA A 338 22.08 -20.49 -33.00
C ALA A 338 20.89 -20.10 -33.90
N GLY A 339 19.67 -20.48 -33.53
CA GLY A 339 18.45 -20.08 -34.23
C GLY A 339 18.25 -18.56 -34.24
N ILE A 340 18.66 -17.86 -33.18
CA ILE A 340 18.61 -16.40 -33.07
C ILE A 340 19.78 -15.74 -33.80
N ALA A 341 21.00 -16.28 -33.64
CA ALA A 341 22.21 -15.71 -34.25
C ALA A 341 22.18 -15.72 -35.78
N VAL A 342 21.69 -16.81 -36.40
CA VAL A 342 21.74 -16.99 -37.86
C VAL A 342 20.95 -15.93 -38.64
N PRO A 343 19.68 -15.63 -38.35
CA PRO A 343 18.95 -14.56 -39.03
C PRO A 343 19.55 -13.16 -38.75
N MET A 344 20.10 -12.91 -37.55
CA MET A 344 20.79 -11.64 -37.25
C MET A 344 22.06 -11.48 -38.11
N ILE A 345 22.84 -12.55 -38.27
CA ILE A 345 24.04 -12.56 -39.11
C ILE A 345 23.66 -12.40 -40.59
N ALA A 346 22.64 -13.12 -41.06
CA ALA A 346 22.18 -13.05 -42.44
C ALA A 346 21.70 -11.64 -42.84
N ARG A 347 21.15 -10.89 -41.88
CA ARG A 347 20.71 -9.49 -42.09
C ARG A 347 21.82 -8.45 -41.85
N GLY A 348 23.03 -8.87 -41.47
CA GLY A 348 24.13 -7.96 -41.11
C GLY A 348 23.90 -7.16 -39.82
N GLN A 349 23.01 -7.63 -38.94
CA GLN A 349 22.57 -6.95 -37.72
C GLN A 349 23.11 -7.60 -36.44
N PHE A 350 24.14 -8.45 -36.54
CA PHE A 350 24.66 -9.15 -35.37
C PHE A 350 25.41 -8.19 -34.44
N SER A 351 24.82 -7.92 -33.27
CA SER A 351 25.47 -7.27 -32.13
C SER A 351 25.59 -8.27 -30.99
N LEU A 352 26.81 -8.43 -30.47
CA LEU A 352 27.10 -9.38 -29.39
C LEU A 352 26.31 -9.05 -28.12
N ASP A 353 26.11 -7.77 -27.82
CA ASP A 353 25.42 -7.31 -26.61
C ASP A 353 23.92 -7.64 -26.67
N THR A 354 23.28 -7.39 -27.81
CA THR A 354 21.86 -7.74 -28.05
C THR A 354 21.67 -9.25 -28.02
N TYR A 355 22.57 -10.00 -28.66
CA TYR A 355 22.55 -11.45 -28.67
C TYR A 355 22.73 -12.06 -27.28
N LEU A 356 23.62 -11.51 -26.44
CA LEU A 356 23.82 -12.00 -25.08
C LEU A 356 22.62 -11.68 -24.18
N VAL A 357 21.97 -10.53 -24.37
CA VAL A 357 20.72 -10.19 -23.66
C VAL A 357 19.60 -11.15 -24.06
N ASP A 358 19.42 -11.41 -25.36
CA ASP A 358 18.38 -12.30 -25.87
C ASP A 358 18.60 -13.76 -25.42
N VAL A 359 19.85 -14.24 -25.44
CA VAL A 359 20.21 -15.59 -24.98
C VAL A 359 20.16 -15.70 -23.46
N ALA A 360 20.53 -14.66 -22.71
CA ALA A 360 20.41 -14.65 -21.24
C ALA A 360 18.94 -14.63 -20.79
N ALA A 361 18.07 -13.90 -21.49
CA ALA A 361 16.62 -13.92 -21.28
C ALA A 361 16.02 -15.32 -21.50
N LEU A 362 16.60 -16.12 -22.40
CA LEU A 362 16.17 -17.49 -22.70
C LEU A 362 16.87 -18.57 -21.84
N GLY A 363 17.95 -18.22 -21.15
CA GLY A 363 18.88 -19.16 -20.51
C GLY A 363 18.56 -19.60 -19.07
N ILE A 364 17.52 -19.07 -18.42
CA ILE A 364 17.26 -19.37 -17.00
C ILE A 364 16.08 -20.33 -16.86
N SER A 365 16.34 -21.64 -16.95
CA SER A 365 15.58 -22.67 -16.23
C SER A 365 16.06 -24.11 -16.51
N ALA A 366 16.73 -24.73 -15.52
CA ALA A 366 16.56 -26.17 -15.28
C ALA A 366 15.40 -26.44 -14.29
N THR A 367 15.06 -25.44 -13.46
CA THR A 367 14.07 -25.56 -12.38
C THR A 367 12.63 -25.29 -12.83
N ALA A 368 12.40 -24.37 -13.79
CA ALA A 368 11.05 -24.10 -14.33
C ALA A 368 10.58 -25.20 -15.30
N VAL A 369 11.49 -25.86 -16.02
CA VAL A 369 11.17 -27.07 -16.81
C VAL A 369 10.77 -28.22 -15.88
N LYS A 370 11.41 -28.36 -14.72
CA LYS A 370 11.03 -29.38 -13.73
C LYS A 370 9.65 -29.12 -13.14
N LEU A 371 9.32 -27.86 -12.84
CA LEU A 371 7.99 -27.44 -12.36
C LEU A 371 6.90 -27.56 -13.45
N ALA A 372 7.20 -27.25 -14.71
CA ALA A 372 6.29 -27.44 -15.83
C ALA A 372 6.02 -28.94 -16.12
N VAL A 373 7.03 -29.80 -15.94
CA VAL A 373 6.88 -31.26 -16.07
C VAL A 373 6.10 -31.86 -14.88
N GLU A 374 6.21 -31.28 -13.68
CA GLU A 374 5.40 -31.70 -12.51
C GLU A 374 3.94 -31.21 -12.60
N GLY A 375 3.69 -30.00 -13.11
CA GLY A 375 2.35 -29.49 -13.44
C GLY A 375 1.70 -30.19 -14.64
N GLY A 376 2.50 -30.72 -15.56
CA GLY A 376 2.04 -31.48 -16.73
C GLY A 376 1.39 -32.83 -16.42
N LYS A 377 1.45 -33.33 -15.18
CA LYS A 377 0.82 -34.62 -14.81
C LYS A 377 -0.69 -34.65 -15.04
N GLY A 378 -1.39 -33.52 -14.93
CA GLY A 378 -2.83 -33.42 -15.21
C GLY A 378 -3.16 -33.52 -16.70
N VAL A 379 -2.40 -32.80 -17.55
CA VAL A 379 -2.53 -32.85 -19.02
C VAL A 379 -2.13 -34.24 -19.55
N PHE A 380 -1.12 -34.87 -18.95
CA PHE A 380 -0.70 -36.23 -19.29
C PHE A 380 -1.77 -37.28 -18.93
N GLN A 381 -2.57 -37.07 -17.87
CA GLN A 381 -3.73 -37.91 -17.56
C GLN A 381 -4.87 -37.72 -18.57
N LEU A 382 -5.11 -36.50 -19.05
CA LEU A 382 -6.11 -36.21 -20.09
C LEU A 382 -5.74 -36.90 -21.42
N ILE A 383 -4.48 -36.81 -21.84
CA ILE A 383 -3.96 -37.47 -23.05
C ILE A 383 -3.96 -39.00 -22.88
N ARG A 384 -3.68 -39.52 -21.68
CA ARG A 384 -3.73 -40.95 -21.39
C ARG A 384 -5.15 -41.50 -21.37
N LYS A 385 -6.15 -40.72 -20.93
CA LYS A 385 -7.58 -41.07 -20.97
C LYS A 385 -8.20 -40.90 -22.37
N GLY A 386 -7.66 -40.03 -23.22
CA GLY A 386 -8.06 -39.85 -24.63
C GLY A 386 -7.52 -40.89 -25.62
N LYS A 387 -6.67 -41.83 -25.18
CA LYS A 387 -6.06 -42.88 -26.02
C LYS A 387 -7.01 -43.76 -26.86
N PRO A 388 -8.25 -44.10 -26.44
CA PRO A 388 -9.13 -44.91 -27.28
C PRO A 388 -9.73 -44.12 -28.45
N LEU A 389 -9.87 -42.79 -28.35
CA LEU A 389 -10.36 -41.93 -29.45
C LEU A 389 -9.29 -41.71 -30.54
N MET A 390 -8.01 -41.70 -30.17
CA MET A 390 -6.91 -41.44 -31.12
C MET A 390 -6.52 -42.63 -32.01
N ARG A 391 -7.11 -43.82 -31.81
CA ARG A 391 -6.89 -44.98 -32.69
C ARG A 391 -7.69 -44.93 -34.00
N ALA A 392 -8.65 -44.02 -34.13
CA ALA A 392 -9.32 -43.74 -35.40
C ALA A 392 -8.44 -42.77 -36.21
N GLY A 393 -7.57 -43.34 -37.05
CA GLY A 393 -6.55 -42.62 -37.80
C GLY A 393 -7.13 -41.54 -38.71
N LYS A 394 -6.90 -40.27 -38.34
CA LYS A 394 -6.80 -39.06 -39.20
C LYS A 394 -6.64 -37.75 -38.40
N LEU A 395 -6.83 -37.75 -37.07
CA LEU A 395 -6.72 -36.55 -36.21
C LEU A 395 -5.34 -36.34 -35.54
N THR A 396 -4.32 -37.12 -35.90
CA THR A 396 -2.98 -37.01 -35.30
C THR A 396 -2.28 -35.67 -35.57
N ASN A 397 -2.67 -34.94 -36.62
CA ASN A 397 -2.09 -33.62 -36.93
C ASN A 397 -2.69 -32.49 -36.05
N VAL A 398 -3.98 -32.58 -35.68
CA VAL A 398 -4.64 -31.54 -34.85
C VAL A 398 -4.19 -31.64 -33.39
N ALA A 399 -3.99 -32.86 -32.88
CA ALA A 399 -3.45 -33.07 -31.54
C ALA A 399 -2.00 -32.56 -31.39
N GLY A 400 -1.21 -32.62 -32.47
CA GLY A 400 0.14 -32.04 -32.51
C GLY A 400 0.13 -30.51 -32.39
N TRP A 401 -0.80 -29.84 -33.09
CA TRP A 401 -0.91 -28.38 -33.05
C TRP A 401 -1.42 -27.86 -31.71
N VAL A 402 -2.44 -28.49 -31.10
CA VAL A 402 -2.92 -28.11 -29.75
C VAL A 402 -1.81 -28.28 -28.70
N PHE A 403 -0.96 -29.30 -28.85
CA PHE A 403 0.20 -29.48 -27.98
C PHE A 403 1.23 -28.36 -28.18
N THR A 404 1.56 -28.00 -29.42
CA THR A 404 2.50 -26.91 -29.72
C THR A 404 1.96 -25.53 -29.31
N ALA A 405 0.67 -25.26 -29.52
CA ALA A 405 0.02 -24.02 -29.10
C ALA A 405 -0.04 -23.92 -27.57
N GLY A 406 -0.37 -25.02 -26.88
CA GLY A 406 -0.33 -25.09 -25.42
C GLY A 406 1.08 -24.92 -24.85
N GLU A 407 2.09 -25.55 -25.44
CA GLU A 407 3.50 -25.39 -25.05
C GLU A 407 3.96 -23.94 -25.26
N THR A 408 3.58 -23.31 -26.38
CA THR A 408 3.89 -21.91 -26.66
C THR A 408 3.21 -20.97 -25.65
N ALA A 409 1.93 -21.17 -25.35
CA ALA A 409 1.21 -20.36 -24.37
C ALA A 409 1.83 -20.48 -22.97
N VAL A 410 2.24 -21.68 -22.55
CA VAL A 410 2.94 -21.89 -21.27
C VAL A 410 4.31 -21.20 -21.27
N VAL A 411 5.06 -21.26 -22.37
CA VAL A 411 6.35 -20.57 -22.49
C VAL A 411 6.18 -19.06 -22.43
N LEU A 412 5.16 -18.50 -23.09
CA LEU A 412 4.86 -17.06 -23.05
C LEU A 412 4.44 -16.62 -21.64
N LEU A 413 3.52 -17.34 -20.98
CA LEU A 413 3.09 -17.05 -19.61
C LEU A 413 4.24 -17.16 -18.60
N ALA A 414 5.10 -18.18 -18.76
CA ALA A 414 6.31 -18.32 -17.95
C ALA A 414 7.31 -17.19 -18.24
N GLY A 415 7.46 -16.80 -19.51
CA GLY A 415 8.27 -15.68 -19.95
C GLY A 415 7.85 -14.37 -19.30
N ASP A 416 6.55 -14.03 -19.35
CA ASP A 416 6.01 -12.83 -18.73
C ASP A 416 6.19 -12.83 -17.20
N THR A 417 5.98 -13.98 -16.56
CA THR A 417 6.18 -14.12 -15.12
C THR A 417 7.66 -13.93 -14.73
N LEU A 418 8.58 -14.44 -15.54
CA LEU A 418 10.02 -14.27 -15.33
C LEU A 418 10.46 -12.84 -15.63
N ALA A 419 10.02 -12.23 -16.73
CA ALA A 419 10.30 -10.85 -17.09
C ALA A 419 9.86 -9.89 -15.97
N ASN A 420 8.62 -10.03 -15.49
CA ASN A 420 8.11 -9.24 -14.36
C ASN A 420 8.93 -9.42 -13.08
N LYS A 421 9.45 -10.64 -12.82
CA LYS A 421 10.34 -10.88 -11.67
C LYS A 421 11.72 -10.24 -11.87
N PHE A 422 12.27 -10.29 -13.08
CA PHE A 422 13.53 -9.65 -13.41
C PHE A 422 13.44 -8.14 -13.33
N ASP A 423 12.39 -7.54 -13.90
CA ASP A 423 12.16 -6.10 -13.85
C ASP A 423 12.02 -5.64 -12.40
N ARG A 424 11.25 -6.36 -11.57
CA ARG A 424 11.14 -6.06 -10.14
C ARG A 424 12.50 -6.12 -9.43
N TYR A 425 13.29 -7.15 -9.72
CA TYR A 425 14.62 -7.29 -9.13
C TYR A 425 15.57 -6.17 -9.57
N LEU A 426 15.57 -5.81 -10.86
CA LEU A 426 16.39 -4.74 -11.41
C LEU A 426 15.98 -3.37 -10.85
N ASP A 427 14.68 -3.11 -10.72
CA ASP A 427 14.16 -1.90 -10.10
C ASP A 427 14.55 -1.82 -8.62
N GLN A 428 14.38 -2.90 -7.87
CA GLN A 428 14.80 -2.95 -6.47
C GLN A 428 16.31 -2.70 -6.33
N ARG A 429 17.14 -3.29 -7.20
CA ARG A 429 18.59 -3.07 -7.21
C ARG A 429 18.93 -1.61 -7.54
N ARG A 430 18.28 -1.02 -8.54
CA ARG A 430 18.47 0.39 -8.92
C ARG A 430 18.11 1.32 -7.77
N LEU A 431 17.00 1.08 -7.09
CA LEU A 431 16.55 1.88 -5.94
C LEU A 431 17.50 1.76 -4.74
N ARG A 432 18.00 0.55 -4.46
CA ARG A 432 19.05 0.36 -3.43
C ARG A 432 20.34 1.10 -3.78
N GLY A 433 20.72 1.14 -5.07
CA GLY A 433 21.83 1.96 -5.55
C GLY A 433 21.64 3.44 -5.20
N LYS A 434 20.45 3.99 -5.49
CA LYS A 434 20.12 5.38 -5.13
C LYS A 434 20.20 5.67 -3.63
N ILE A 435 19.79 4.72 -2.78
CA ILE A 435 19.94 4.86 -1.31
C ILE A 435 21.42 4.91 -0.94
N GLN A 436 22.23 4.02 -1.49
CA GLN A 436 23.68 4.00 -1.23
C GLN A 436 24.35 5.30 -1.70
N ASP A 437 23.94 5.83 -2.85
CA ASP A 437 24.43 7.10 -3.39
C ASP A 437 24.04 8.28 -2.46
N GLY A 438 22.79 8.34 -2.01
CA GLY A 438 22.30 9.35 -1.06
C GLY A 438 23.02 9.29 0.29
N GLN A 439 23.22 8.09 0.84
CA GLN A 439 23.99 7.88 2.08
C GLN A 439 25.45 8.33 1.92
N SER A 440 26.08 8.00 0.79
CA SER A 440 27.46 8.41 0.49
C SER A 440 27.57 9.93 0.41
N ARG A 441 26.61 10.59 -0.25
CA ARG A 441 26.55 12.05 -0.35
C ARG A 441 26.40 12.73 1.02
N ILE A 442 25.52 12.23 1.89
CA ILE A 442 25.40 12.75 3.26
C ILE A 442 26.73 12.57 4.02
N ASN A 443 27.33 11.37 3.96
CA ASN A 443 28.60 11.11 4.62
C ASN A 443 29.73 12.03 4.13
N ASP A 444 29.79 12.31 2.83
CA ASP A 444 30.76 13.23 2.25
C ASP A 444 30.56 14.67 2.74
N LEU A 445 29.31 15.15 2.81
CA LEU A 445 28.99 16.47 3.37
C LEU A 445 29.32 16.57 4.85
N LEU A 446 29.02 15.52 5.62
CA LEU A 446 29.35 15.47 7.05
C LEU A 446 30.86 15.45 7.28
N LYS A 447 31.61 14.73 6.44
CA LYS A 447 33.06 14.72 6.49
C LYS A 447 33.64 16.12 6.24
N LYS A 448 33.20 16.79 5.17
CA LYS A 448 33.60 18.18 4.87
C LYS A 448 33.33 19.12 6.04
N LEU A 449 32.16 18.99 6.66
CA LEU A 449 31.77 19.80 7.80
C LEU A 449 32.68 19.57 9.02
N ASN A 450 33.06 18.31 9.29
CA ASN A 450 33.99 17.94 10.35
C ASN A 450 35.43 18.39 10.06
N ASP A 451 35.83 18.42 8.78
CA ASP A 451 37.11 18.94 8.32
C ASP A 451 37.17 20.49 8.36
N GLY A 452 36.08 21.15 8.77
CA GLY A 452 35.98 22.61 8.89
C GLY A 452 35.67 23.33 7.58
N GLU A 453 35.33 22.60 6.51
CA GLU A 453 34.89 23.19 5.25
C GLU A 453 33.49 23.81 5.40
N GLN A 454 33.24 24.91 4.67
CA GLN A 454 31.92 25.51 4.62
C GLN A 454 30.97 24.64 3.79
N VAL A 455 30.01 24.01 4.46
CA VAL A 455 28.89 23.31 3.84
C VAL A 455 27.62 24.12 4.09
N THR A 456 26.87 24.42 3.04
CA THR A 456 25.61 25.16 3.18
C THR A 456 24.52 24.26 3.78
N PRO A 457 23.64 24.78 4.64
CA PRO A 457 22.49 24.03 5.15
C PRO A 457 21.64 23.42 4.02
N GLN A 458 21.47 24.16 2.91
CA GLN A 458 20.75 23.68 1.72
C GLN A 458 21.36 22.41 1.13
N ALA A 459 22.70 22.28 1.08
CA ALA A 459 23.32 21.08 0.53
C ALA A 459 23.03 19.83 1.37
N ILE A 460 22.91 19.99 2.69
CA ILE A 460 22.53 18.92 3.62
C ILE A 460 21.05 18.59 3.43
N GLU A 461 20.18 19.60 3.32
CA GLU A 461 18.75 19.41 3.06
C GLU A 461 18.48 18.70 1.73
N ASP A 462 19.18 19.09 0.66
CA ASP A 462 19.07 18.44 -0.66
C ASP A 462 19.51 16.97 -0.60
N ALA A 463 20.62 16.68 0.09
CA ALA A 463 21.11 15.31 0.25
C ALA A 463 20.17 14.44 1.10
N LEU A 464 19.58 15.02 2.15
CA LEU A 464 18.52 14.37 2.94
C LEU A 464 17.28 14.11 2.09
N GLY A 465 16.86 15.09 1.28
CA GLY A 465 15.72 14.96 0.36
C GLY A 465 15.92 13.87 -0.69
N GLU A 466 17.13 13.75 -1.25
CA GLU A 466 17.48 12.67 -2.19
C GLU A 466 17.44 11.29 -1.53
N LEU A 467 17.94 11.18 -0.29
CA LEU A 467 17.87 9.94 0.48
C LEU A 467 16.41 9.56 0.78
N GLU A 468 15.61 10.51 1.27
CA GLU A 468 14.18 10.32 1.55
C GLU A 468 13.42 9.87 0.29
N GLN A 469 13.67 10.50 -0.86
CA GLN A 469 13.08 10.09 -2.15
C GLN A 469 13.51 8.68 -2.57
N ALA A 470 14.76 8.28 -2.31
CA ALA A 470 15.24 6.95 -2.64
C ALA A 470 14.55 5.87 -1.78
N TYR A 471 14.37 6.13 -0.48
CA TYR A 471 13.58 5.26 0.39
C TYR A 471 12.09 5.24 0.01
N GLU A 472 11.51 6.39 -0.36
CA GLU A 472 10.12 6.44 -0.86
C GLU A 472 9.96 5.62 -2.14
N GLY A 473 10.96 5.62 -3.02
CA GLY A 473 10.99 4.75 -4.19
C GLY A 473 10.98 3.26 -3.83
N ILE A 474 11.73 2.83 -2.81
CA ILE A 474 11.68 1.45 -2.30
C ILE A 474 10.31 1.15 -1.68
N ARG A 475 9.75 2.08 -0.91
CA ARG A 475 8.44 1.91 -0.27
C ARG A 475 7.32 1.80 -1.31
N GLY A 476 7.35 2.63 -2.35
CA GLY A 476 6.42 2.57 -3.48
C GLY A 476 6.59 1.29 -4.31
N HIS A 477 7.84 0.83 -4.52
CA HIS A 477 8.10 -0.45 -5.16
C HIS A 477 7.52 -1.62 -4.34
N ALA A 478 7.64 -1.57 -3.01
CA ALA A 478 7.05 -2.57 -2.13
C ALA A 478 5.51 -2.54 -2.18
N THR A 479 4.87 -1.36 -2.26
CA THR A 479 3.39 -1.26 -2.33
C THR A 479 2.81 -1.47 -3.71
N GLY A 480 3.60 -1.45 -4.78
CA GLY A 480 3.12 -1.61 -6.16
C GLY A 480 2.16 -2.80 -6.39
N PRO A 481 2.40 -4.01 -5.84
CA PRO A 481 1.45 -5.12 -5.93
C PRO A 481 0.09 -4.83 -5.29
N LEU A 482 0.07 -4.10 -4.18
CA LEU A 482 -1.16 -3.69 -3.50
C LEU A 482 -1.94 -2.69 -4.35
N ASP A 483 -1.25 -1.70 -4.89
CA ASP A 483 -1.85 -0.67 -5.76
C ASP A 483 -2.44 -1.28 -7.03
N ALA A 484 -1.71 -2.22 -7.65
CA ALA A 484 -2.18 -2.96 -8.82
C ALA A 484 -3.46 -3.75 -8.51
N ARG A 485 -3.53 -4.40 -7.34
CA ARG A 485 -4.72 -5.15 -6.94
C ARG A 485 -5.91 -4.25 -6.64
N ILE A 486 -5.70 -3.10 -6.00
CA ILE A 486 -6.75 -2.09 -5.80
C ILE A 486 -7.28 -1.59 -7.15
N ALA A 487 -6.38 -1.33 -8.12
CA ALA A 487 -6.76 -0.88 -9.45
C ALA A 487 -7.59 -1.94 -10.21
N GLU A 488 -7.20 -3.22 -10.13
CA GLU A 488 -7.94 -4.33 -10.72
C GLU A 488 -9.35 -4.47 -10.11
N PHE A 489 -9.47 -4.37 -8.78
CA PHE A 489 -10.76 -4.42 -8.10
C PHE A 489 -11.65 -3.23 -8.50
N ARG A 490 -11.08 -2.02 -8.59
CA ARG A 490 -11.81 -0.85 -9.09
C ARG A 490 -12.30 -1.03 -10.53
N SER A 491 -11.46 -1.59 -11.41
CA SER A 491 -11.86 -1.90 -12.78
C SER A 491 -13.00 -2.92 -12.82
N THR A 492 -12.97 -3.91 -11.92
CA THR A 492 -14.04 -4.90 -11.78
C THR A 492 -15.35 -4.22 -11.36
N LEU A 493 -15.33 -3.36 -10.34
CA LEU A 493 -16.52 -2.62 -9.90
C LEU A 493 -17.05 -1.68 -10.99
N ALA A 494 -16.17 -1.03 -11.75
CA ALA A 494 -16.56 -0.19 -12.87
C ALA A 494 -17.30 -0.98 -13.96
N ALA A 495 -16.76 -2.15 -14.34
CA ALA A 495 -17.40 -3.04 -15.31
C ALA A 495 -18.78 -3.54 -14.84
N HIS A 496 -18.95 -3.81 -13.54
CA HIS A 496 -20.26 -4.19 -12.98
C HIS A 496 -21.24 -3.02 -13.00
N SER A 497 -20.79 -1.80 -12.67
CA SER A 497 -21.62 -0.60 -12.76
C SER A 497 -22.08 -0.34 -14.19
N GLU A 498 -21.21 -0.58 -15.18
CA GLU A 498 -21.55 -0.48 -16.60
C GLU A 498 -22.58 -1.54 -17.00
N ALA A 499 -22.39 -2.80 -16.58
CA ALA A 499 -23.34 -3.89 -16.84
C ALA A 499 -24.75 -3.62 -16.26
N VAL A 500 -24.85 -2.96 -15.10
CA VAL A 500 -26.14 -2.55 -14.52
C VAL A 500 -26.83 -1.51 -15.42
N LEU A 501 -26.09 -0.50 -15.89
CA LEU A 501 -26.63 0.54 -16.78
C LEU A 501 -27.05 -0.05 -18.13
N GLU A 502 -26.25 -0.95 -18.68
CA GLU A 502 -26.59 -1.69 -19.90
C GLU A 502 -27.88 -2.49 -19.73
N GLU A 503 -28.06 -3.20 -18.61
CA GLU A 503 -29.28 -3.98 -18.37
C GLU A 503 -30.52 -3.09 -18.28
N THR A 504 -30.44 -1.92 -17.63
CA THR A 504 -31.54 -0.95 -17.61
C THR A 504 -31.90 -0.48 -19.03
N SER A 505 -30.91 -0.18 -19.86
CA SER A 505 -31.14 0.21 -21.26
C SER A 505 -31.72 -0.93 -22.11
N ALA A 506 -31.22 -2.16 -21.90
CA ALA A 506 -31.69 -3.35 -22.61
C ALA A 506 -33.13 -3.71 -22.21
N ASN A 507 -33.52 -3.46 -20.96
CA ASN A 507 -34.90 -3.61 -20.50
C ASN A 507 -35.84 -2.62 -21.21
N ALA A 508 -35.46 -1.35 -21.33
CA ALA A 508 -36.25 -0.38 -22.09
C ALA A 508 -36.43 -0.79 -23.56
N GLU A 509 -35.37 -1.32 -24.20
CA GLU A 509 -35.47 -1.83 -25.58
C GLU A 509 -36.35 -3.09 -25.67
N ARG A 510 -36.27 -4.01 -24.72
CA ARG A 510 -37.12 -5.21 -24.67
C ARG A 510 -38.59 -4.85 -24.55
N THR A 511 -38.94 -3.93 -23.65
CA THR A 511 -40.32 -3.44 -23.51
C THR A 511 -40.82 -2.85 -24.83
N ARG A 512 -40.00 -2.06 -25.52
CA ARG A 512 -40.32 -1.52 -26.84
C ARG A 512 -40.55 -2.63 -27.88
N ARG A 513 -39.66 -3.61 -27.96
CA ARG A 513 -39.79 -4.74 -28.91
C ARG A 513 -41.01 -5.60 -28.63
N LEU A 514 -41.39 -5.80 -27.36
CA LEU A 514 -42.61 -6.52 -27.02
C LEU A 514 -43.86 -5.77 -27.49
N ALA A 515 -43.90 -4.45 -27.31
CA ALA A 515 -45.00 -3.61 -27.81
C ALA A 515 -45.09 -3.60 -29.35
N GLU A 516 -43.98 -3.77 -30.06
CA GLU A 516 -43.95 -3.91 -31.53
C GLU A 516 -44.47 -5.29 -32.02
N HIS A 517 -44.64 -6.27 -31.11
CA HIS A 517 -45.05 -7.64 -31.42
C HIS A 517 -46.20 -8.15 -30.51
N PRO A 518 -47.48 -7.80 -30.82
CA PRO A 518 -48.63 -8.10 -29.95
C PRO A 518 -48.92 -9.59 -29.69
N GLY A 519 -48.34 -10.50 -30.48
CA GLY A 519 -48.42 -11.94 -30.24
C GLY A 519 -47.47 -12.40 -29.12
N LEU A 520 -46.26 -11.84 -29.08
CA LEU A 520 -45.27 -12.12 -28.03
C LEU A 520 -45.67 -11.45 -26.71
N GLU A 521 -46.20 -10.23 -26.79
CA GLU A 521 -46.75 -9.51 -25.64
C GLU A 521 -47.81 -10.34 -24.91
N ARG A 522 -48.84 -10.83 -25.62
CA ARG A 522 -49.88 -11.69 -25.02
C ARG A 522 -49.32 -12.97 -24.41
N MET A 523 -48.34 -13.61 -25.03
CA MET A 523 -47.69 -14.80 -24.49
C MET A 523 -46.94 -14.49 -23.18
N VAL A 524 -46.22 -13.36 -23.13
CA VAL A 524 -45.54 -12.90 -21.91
C VAL A 524 -46.54 -12.52 -20.82
N GLU A 525 -47.64 -11.85 -21.17
CA GLU A 525 -48.72 -11.52 -20.22
C GLU A 525 -49.41 -12.76 -19.68
N GLU A 526 -49.63 -13.79 -20.49
CA GLU A 526 -50.20 -15.07 -20.05
C GLU A 526 -49.27 -15.79 -19.05
N ASP A 527 -47.97 -15.83 -19.34
CA ASP A 527 -46.97 -16.52 -18.49
C ASP A 527 -46.60 -15.73 -17.22
N HIS A 528 -46.57 -14.40 -17.29
CA HIS A 528 -46.01 -13.54 -16.23
C HIS A 528 -47.00 -12.53 -15.63
N GLY A 529 -48.23 -12.45 -16.13
CA GLY A 529 -49.30 -11.54 -15.68
C GLY A 529 -49.25 -10.15 -16.33
N SER A 530 -48.05 -9.61 -16.55
CA SER A 530 -47.85 -8.38 -17.34
C SER A 530 -46.43 -8.32 -17.93
N VAL A 531 -46.23 -7.48 -18.95
CA VAL A 531 -44.90 -7.19 -19.51
C VAL A 531 -43.98 -6.58 -18.47
N GLU A 532 -44.49 -5.67 -17.63
CA GLU A 532 -43.72 -5.06 -16.54
C GLU A 532 -43.26 -6.12 -15.54
N SER A 533 -44.14 -7.07 -15.15
CA SER A 533 -43.76 -8.14 -14.24
C SER A 533 -42.66 -9.03 -14.84
N TYR A 534 -42.72 -9.33 -16.13
CA TYR A 534 -41.67 -10.07 -16.83
C TYR A 534 -40.32 -9.33 -16.81
N VAL A 535 -40.32 -8.05 -17.20
CA VAL A 535 -39.10 -7.23 -17.25
C VAL A 535 -38.52 -7.03 -15.85
N SER A 536 -39.36 -6.73 -14.85
CA SER A 536 -38.92 -6.56 -13.46
C SER A 536 -38.35 -7.85 -12.87
N LYS A 537 -38.97 -9.01 -13.09
CA LYS A 537 -38.42 -10.31 -12.62
C LYS A 537 -37.06 -10.61 -13.24
N ARG A 538 -36.90 -10.28 -14.53
CA ARG A 538 -35.62 -10.48 -15.24
C ARG A 538 -34.55 -9.52 -14.76
N GLU A 539 -34.91 -8.24 -14.58
CA GLU A 539 -34.03 -7.22 -14.01
C GLU A 539 -33.57 -7.62 -12.61
N GLU A 540 -34.50 -8.02 -11.74
CA GLU A 540 -34.21 -8.50 -10.40
C GLU A 540 -33.27 -9.72 -10.43
N ALA A 541 -33.54 -10.72 -11.27
CA ALA A 541 -32.68 -11.89 -11.39
C ALA A 541 -31.26 -11.52 -11.86
N ARG A 542 -31.14 -10.56 -12.80
CA ARG A 542 -29.84 -10.10 -13.31
C ARG A 542 -29.09 -9.25 -12.29
N LEU A 543 -29.78 -8.36 -11.57
CA LEU A 543 -29.21 -7.55 -10.50
C LEU A 543 -28.74 -8.44 -9.35
N ASN A 544 -29.53 -9.42 -8.93
CA ASN A 544 -29.13 -10.39 -7.89
C ASN A 544 -27.90 -11.20 -8.32
N ALA A 545 -27.81 -11.59 -9.59
CA ALA A 545 -26.64 -12.29 -10.13
C ALA A 545 -25.39 -11.39 -10.14
N LEU A 546 -25.52 -10.13 -10.57
CA LEU A 546 -24.43 -9.15 -10.54
C LEU A 546 -24.00 -8.83 -9.11
N GLU A 547 -24.95 -8.69 -8.18
CA GLU A 547 -24.67 -8.48 -6.76
C GLU A 547 -23.90 -9.65 -6.16
N SER A 548 -24.32 -10.88 -6.44
CA SER A 548 -23.61 -12.10 -6.02
C SER A 548 -22.19 -12.17 -6.58
N GLU A 549 -21.98 -11.74 -7.83
CA GLU A 549 -20.67 -11.68 -8.47
C GLU A 549 -19.76 -10.62 -7.81
N VAL A 550 -20.30 -9.42 -7.55
CA VAL A 550 -19.58 -8.35 -6.83
C VAL A 550 -19.24 -8.79 -5.42
N GLU A 551 -20.15 -9.45 -4.71
CA GLU A 551 -19.92 -9.95 -3.36
C GLU A 551 -18.80 -11.00 -3.36
N ALA A 552 -18.86 -11.99 -4.25
CA ALA A 552 -17.81 -13.00 -4.39
C ALA A 552 -16.45 -12.38 -4.72
N LYS A 553 -16.40 -11.40 -5.63
CA LYS A 553 -15.18 -10.67 -5.99
C LYS A 553 -14.66 -9.80 -4.85
N SER A 554 -15.55 -9.20 -4.06
CA SER A 554 -15.19 -8.41 -2.88
C SER A 554 -14.58 -9.29 -1.80
N GLN A 555 -15.17 -10.45 -1.52
CA GLN A 555 -14.61 -11.43 -0.59
C GLN A 555 -13.25 -11.97 -1.05
N GLU A 556 -13.12 -12.29 -2.35
CA GLU A 556 -11.83 -12.69 -2.95
C GLU A 556 -10.78 -11.59 -2.79
N PHE A 557 -11.15 -10.34 -3.09
CA PHE A 557 -10.29 -9.18 -2.92
C PHE A 557 -9.88 -8.97 -1.47
N GLU A 558 -10.79 -9.03 -0.50
CA GLU A 558 -10.48 -8.84 0.92
C GLU A 558 -9.46 -9.85 1.44
N GLY A 559 -9.60 -11.13 1.06
CA GLY A 559 -8.65 -12.17 1.44
C GLY A 559 -7.25 -11.90 0.88
N GLN A 560 -7.18 -11.65 -0.42
CA GLN A 560 -5.90 -11.39 -1.10
C GLN A 560 -5.28 -10.05 -0.71
N PHE A 561 -6.10 -9.03 -0.42
CA PHE A 561 -5.66 -7.72 0.02
C PHE A 561 -4.97 -7.80 1.38
N ARG A 562 -5.49 -8.62 2.29
CA ARG A 562 -4.87 -8.87 3.60
C ARG A 562 -3.50 -9.54 3.47
N ASP A 563 -3.43 -10.59 2.66
CA ASP A 563 -2.18 -11.32 2.43
C ASP A 563 -1.14 -10.41 1.76
N THR A 564 -1.57 -9.60 0.79
CA THR A 564 -0.73 -8.62 0.11
C THR A 564 -0.29 -7.53 1.08
N LEU A 565 -1.18 -6.98 1.91
CA LEU A 565 -0.83 -5.99 2.95
C LEU A 565 0.25 -6.53 3.89
N ARG A 566 0.08 -7.76 4.37
CA ARG A 566 1.05 -8.41 5.26
C ARG A 566 2.39 -8.61 4.57
N GLU A 567 2.38 -9.12 3.34
CA GLU A 567 3.59 -9.32 2.54
C GLU A 567 4.32 -8.00 2.25
N VAL A 568 3.60 -6.92 1.97
CA VAL A 568 4.18 -5.61 1.65
C VAL A 568 4.74 -4.90 2.89
N TYR A 569 3.94 -4.82 3.97
CA TYR A 569 4.29 -4.02 5.14
C TYR A 569 5.27 -4.73 6.06
N VAL A 570 5.01 -6.01 6.32
CA VAL A 570 5.78 -6.81 7.27
C VAL A 570 6.74 -7.74 6.54
N GLY A 571 6.38 -8.20 5.34
CA GLY A 571 7.08 -9.28 4.66
C GLY A 571 6.61 -10.65 5.11
N ARG A 572 7.02 -11.69 4.37
CA ARG A 572 6.74 -13.08 4.75
C ARG A 572 7.67 -13.46 5.90
N ALA A 573 7.17 -13.34 7.13
CA ALA A 573 7.85 -13.87 8.30
C ALA A 573 8.16 -15.35 8.07
N THR A 574 9.40 -15.73 8.34
CA THR A 574 9.85 -17.11 8.36
C THR A 574 10.25 -17.44 9.78
N ASP A 575 10.29 -18.73 10.15
CA ASP A 575 10.72 -19.14 11.49
C ASP A 575 12.14 -18.62 11.84
N GLU A 576 12.96 -18.33 10.82
CA GLU A 576 14.34 -17.83 10.95
C GLU A 576 14.45 -16.30 10.99
N ALA A 577 13.45 -15.55 10.50
CA ALA A 577 13.50 -14.10 10.39
C ALA A 577 12.21 -13.46 10.94
N PRO A 578 12.26 -12.86 12.14
CA PRO A 578 11.11 -12.20 12.71
C PRO A 578 10.71 -10.99 11.85
N ALA A 579 9.41 -10.77 11.76
CA ALA A 579 8.80 -9.58 11.19
C ALA A 579 9.34 -8.30 11.88
N PRO A 580 9.61 -7.20 11.13
CA PRO A 580 9.50 -7.06 9.68
C PRO A 580 10.73 -7.60 8.92
N THR A 581 10.53 -8.34 7.82
CA THR A 581 11.64 -8.90 7.03
C THR A 581 12.32 -7.83 6.16
N SER A 582 13.61 -8.02 5.88
CA SER A 582 14.38 -7.11 5.01
C SER A 582 13.70 -6.85 3.67
N GLY A 583 13.51 -5.58 3.31
CA GLY A 583 12.86 -5.17 2.06
C GLY A 583 11.35 -4.96 2.16
N SER A 584 10.74 -5.21 3.31
CA SER A 584 9.37 -4.75 3.59
C SER A 584 9.33 -3.24 3.81
N ARG A 585 8.13 -2.66 3.69
CA ARG A 585 7.92 -1.22 3.90
C ARG A 585 8.31 -0.80 5.32
N LEU A 586 7.96 -1.57 6.35
CA LEU A 586 8.32 -1.22 7.73
C LEU A 586 9.82 -1.36 8.00
N ALA A 587 10.48 -2.40 7.45
CA ALA A 587 11.92 -2.55 7.60
C ALA A 587 12.71 -1.40 6.92
N SER A 588 12.16 -0.80 5.86
CA SER A 588 12.79 0.35 5.20
C SER A 588 12.89 1.58 6.11
N TYR A 589 11.89 1.84 6.96
CA TYR A 589 11.92 2.93 7.93
C TYR A 589 12.97 2.71 9.01
N ASP A 590 13.12 1.47 9.48
CA ASP A 590 14.12 1.14 10.49
C ASP A 590 15.54 1.35 9.92
N ALA A 591 15.78 0.94 8.67
CA ALA A 591 17.05 1.17 7.98
C ALA A 591 17.34 2.67 7.74
N GLU A 592 16.34 3.44 7.30
CA GLU A 592 16.47 4.90 7.11
C GLU A 592 16.74 5.62 8.43
N THR A 593 16.01 5.26 9.49
CA THR A 593 16.20 5.81 10.83
C THR A 593 17.61 5.53 11.35
N LEU A 594 18.12 4.31 11.18
CA LEU A 594 19.50 3.96 11.59
C LEU A 594 20.55 4.76 10.82
N ALA A 595 20.36 4.95 9.51
CA ALA A 595 21.27 5.76 8.70
C ALA A 595 21.27 7.24 9.15
N LEU A 596 20.11 7.80 9.47
CA LEU A 596 20.00 9.17 9.97
C LEU A 596 20.55 9.33 11.39
N LEU A 597 20.38 8.33 12.26
CA LEU A 597 20.97 8.34 13.60
C LEU A 597 22.50 8.27 13.55
N ASP A 598 23.06 7.41 12.70
CA ASP A 598 24.51 7.35 12.46
C ASP A 598 25.05 8.69 11.91
N ALA A 599 24.33 9.33 11.00
CA ALA A 599 24.63 10.67 10.50
C ALA A 599 24.57 11.73 11.62
N LEU A 600 23.57 11.65 12.51
CA LEU A 600 23.42 12.55 13.65
C LEU A 600 24.56 12.40 14.66
N ASP A 601 25.02 11.18 14.93
CA ASP A 601 26.10 10.91 15.87
C ASP A 601 27.46 11.39 15.34
N LYS A 602 27.66 11.35 14.01
CA LYS A 602 28.90 11.78 13.35
C LYS A 602 29.02 13.29 13.15
N THR A 603 27.94 14.05 13.33
CA THR A 603 27.94 15.50 13.06
C THR A 603 27.96 16.34 14.34
N GLN A 604 28.92 17.27 14.43
CA GLN A 604 29.04 18.20 15.57
C GLN A 604 28.37 19.55 15.30
N ASN A 605 28.12 19.90 14.04
CA ASN A 605 27.54 21.18 13.68
C ASN A 605 26.06 21.27 14.12
N PRO A 606 25.66 22.31 14.89
CA PRO A 606 24.32 22.39 15.48
C PRO A 606 23.20 22.51 14.44
N GLU A 607 23.42 23.19 13.32
CA GLU A 607 22.43 23.36 12.25
C GLU A 607 22.21 22.04 11.50
N ALA A 608 23.30 21.35 11.14
CA ALA A 608 23.23 20.03 10.51
C ALA A 608 22.51 19.01 11.41
N ARG A 609 22.81 19.02 12.72
CA ARG A 609 22.11 18.19 13.71
C ARG A 609 20.61 18.47 13.72
N ALA A 610 20.22 19.74 13.65
CA ALA A 610 18.81 20.13 13.64
C ALA A 610 18.08 19.61 12.40
N LEU A 611 18.69 19.72 11.21
CA LEU A 611 18.11 19.21 9.96
C LEU A 611 17.98 17.68 9.96
N ILE A 612 19.00 16.96 10.42
CA ILE A 612 18.96 15.49 10.52
C ILE A 612 17.91 15.06 11.55
N ALA A 613 17.79 15.75 12.69
CA ALA A 613 16.75 15.48 13.67
C ALA A 613 15.33 15.68 13.09
N GLN A 614 15.12 16.72 12.27
CA GLN A 614 13.85 16.92 11.57
C GLN A 614 13.56 15.80 10.57
N ALA A 615 14.56 15.32 9.82
CA ALA A 615 14.41 14.19 8.92
C ALA A 615 14.00 12.92 9.68
N ILE A 616 14.61 12.63 10.83
CA ILE A 616 14.22 11.49 11.69
C ILE A 616 12.75 11.60 12.13
N GLU A 617 12.28 12.79 12.50
CA GLU A 617 10.87 12.99 12.86
C GLU A 617 9.91 12.78 11.67
N ARG A 618 10.29 13.19 10.46
CA ARG A 618 9.52 12.90 9.24
C ARG A 618 9.39 11.39 8.98
N VAL A 619 10.50 10.65 9.07
CA VAL A 619 10.55 9.19 8.91
C VAL A 619 9.67 8.50 9.96
N ARG A 620 9.72 8.95 11.21
CA ARG A 620 8.85 8.44 12.29
C ARG A 620 7.36 8.68 12.02
N PHE A 621 7.02 9.87 11.54
CA PHE A 621 5.64 10.22 11.18
C PHE A 621 5.11 9.35 10.03
N GLN A 622 5.90 9.18 8.97
CA GLN A 622 5.53 8.30 7.85
C GLN A 622 5.35 6.84 8.31
N ARG A 623 6.26 6.34 9.15
CA ARG A 623 6.14 5.00 9.76
C ARG A 623 4.86 4.84 10.57
N SER A 624 4.45 5.85 11.34
CA SER A 624 3.22 5.76 12.15
C SER A 624 1.95 5.77 11.30
N LEU A 625 1.92 6.56 10.22
CA LEU A 625 0.83 6.52 9.23
C LEU A 625 0.72 5.13 8.60
N ASP A 626 1.84 4.56 8.20
CA ASP A 626 1.90 3.24 7.57
C ASP A 626 1.52 2.10 8.52
N LEU A 627 1.96 2.16 9.78
CA LEU A 627 1.50 1.23 10.81
C LEU A 627 -0.01 1.35 11.03
N ASN A 628 -0.58 2.56 10.96
CA ASN A 628 -2.02 2.74 11.09
C ASN A 628 -2.78 2.13 9.90
N ILE A 629 -2.29 2.32 8.67
CA ILE A 629 -2.86 1.69 7.46
C ILE A 629 -2.81 0.16 7.61
N TYR A 630 -1.68 -0.39 8.03
CA TYR A 630 -1.51 -1.82 8.27
C TYR A 630 -2.45 -2.35 9.37
N ASP A 631 -2.47 -1.70 10.55
CA ASP A 631 -3.33 -2.08 11.68
C ASP A 631 -4.82 -2.03 11.29
N GLN A 632 -5.24 -1.01 10.55
CA GLN A 632 -6.62 -0.87 10.08
C GLN A 632 -6.95 -1.97 9.07
N GLY A 633 -6.08 -2.21 8.08
CA GLY A 633 -6.28 -3.22 7.06
C GLY A 633 -6.41 -4.64 7.63
N LEU A 634 -5.70 -4.96 8.72
CA LEU A 634 -5.88 -6.22 9.44
C LEU A 634 -7.22 -6.30 10.18
N LYS A 635 -7.59 -5.22 10.89
CA LYS A 635 -8.82 -5.20 11.72
C LYS A 635 -10.10 -5.31 10.92
N THR A 636 -10.16 -4.76 9.70
CA THR A 636 -11.32 -4.92 8.81
C THR A 636 -11.59 -6.38 8.51
N GLY A 637 -10.53 -7.19 8.44
CA GLY A 637 -10.62 -8.60 8.09
C GLY A 637 -11.08 -9.55 9.20
N GLU A 638 -10.85 -9.21 10.47
CA GLU A 638 -11.26 -10.05 11.61
C GLU A 638 -12.77 -9.94 11.90
N ARG A 639 -13.41 -8.82 11.53
CA ARG A 639 -14.83 -8.62 11.79
C ARG A 639 -15.76 -9.36 10.82
N SER A 640 -15.33 -9.62 9.58
CA SER A 640 -16.18 -10.33 8.60
C SER A 640 -16.12 -11.85 8.72
N SER A 641 -15.12 -12.43 9.41
CA SER A 641 -15.02 -13.89 9.60
C SER A 641 -15.90 -14.44 10.73
N THR A 642 -16.67 -13.59 11.43
CA THR A 642 -17.70 -14.12 12.33
C THR A 642 -18.86 -14.54 11.44
N PRO A 643 -19.18 -15.84 11.30
CA PRO A 643 -20.29 -16.27 10.47
C PRO A 643 -21.54 -15.51 10.93
N ALA A 644 -22.27 -14.92 9.98
CA ALA A 644 -23.55 -14.32 10.28
C ALA A 644 -24.37 -15.34 11.11
N PRO A 645 -25.02 -14.92 12.21
CA PRO A 645 -25.84 -15.84 12.97
C PRO A 645 -26.79 -16.51 11.99
N VAL A 646 -26.73 -17.84 11.92
CA VAL A 646 -27.63 -18.63 11.09
C VAL A 646 -29.03 -18.20 11.47
N VAL A 647 -29.68 -17.43 10.60
CA VAL A 647 -31.09 -17.11 10.75
C VAL A 647 -31.78 -18.44 10.51
N GLU A 648 -32.19 -19.12 11.58
CA GLU A 648 -33.04 -20.30 11.48
C GLU A 648 -34.26 -19.90 10.66
N GLU A 649 -34.34 -20.41 9.43
CA GLU A 649 -35.53 -20.25 8.60
C GLU A 649 -36.74 -20.75 9.39
N PRO A 650 -37.82 -19.97 9.51
CA PRO A 650 -39.03 -20.45 10.17
C PRO A 650 -39.56 -21.64 9.39
N SER A 651 -39.43 -22.82 9.99
CA SER A 651 -39.96 -24.09 9.51
C SER A 651 -41.44 -23.92 9.10
N ALA A 652 -41.69 -23.94 7.80
CA ALA A 652 -43.03 -23.92 7.22
C ALA A 652 -43.73 -25.26 7.49
N ALA A 653 -44.40 -25.35 8.64
CA ALA A 653 -45.46 -26.32 8.88
C ALA A 653 -46.80 -25.57 8.87
N THR A 654 -47.40 -25.44 7.68
CA THR A 654 -48.79 -25.00 7.53
C THR A 654 -49.63 -26.21 7.16
N GLU A 655 -50.28 -26.79 8.17
CA GLU A 655 -51.42 -27.68 7.95
C GLU A 655 -52.60 -26.84 7.44
N VAL A 656 -53.18 -27.27 6.32
CA VAL A 656 -54.41 -26.72 5.74
C VAL A 656 -55.61 -27.42 6.38
N PRO A 657 -56.55 -26.72 7.04
CA PRO A 657 -57.86 -27.27 7.31
C PRO A 657 -58.87 -26.77 6.28
N THR A 658 -59.45 -27.71 5.54
CA THR A 658 -60.70 -27.55 4.78
C THR A 658 -61.86 -27.20 5.73
N GLY A 659 -62.68 -26.20 5.36
CA GLY A 659 -63.82 -25.69 6.15
C GLY A 659 -64.98 -26.68 6.37
N PRO A 660 -66.18 -26.22 6.83
CA PRO A 660 -66.99 -25.30 5.99
C PRO A 660 -67.94 -24.31 6.72
N THR A 661 -68.38 -23.31 5.93
CA THR A 661 -69.70 -22.60 5.90
C THR A 661 -70.34 -22.00 7.15
N GLY A 662 -70.70 -20.71 7.09
CA GLY A 662 -71.75 -20.11 7.92
C GLY A 662 -71.84 -18.58 7.90
N GLU A 663 -72.67 -18.06 7.00
CA GLU A 663 -73.55 -16.88 7.07
C GLU A 663 -73.21 -15.55 7.81
N ALA A 664 -73.54 -14.47 7.08
CA ALA A 664 -74.19 -13.22 7.50
C ALA A 664 -73.41 -12.09 8.23
N THR A 665 -73.19 -11.02 7.46
CA THR A 665 -73.16 -9.56 7.80
C THR A 665 -74.20 -9.07 8.84
N PRO A 666 -74.19 -7.80 9.33
CA PRO A 666 -73.22 -6.69 9.15
C PRO A 666 -72.95 -5.83 10.43
N SER A 667 -72.13 -4.77 10.24
CA SER A 667 -72.23 -3.42 10.86
C SER A 667 -71.37 -3.06 12.09
N ALA A 668 -70.60 -1.99 11.85
CA ALA A 668 -70.48 -0.76 12.63
C ALA A 668 -69.41 -0.61 13.74
N GLU A 669 -68.69 0.50 13.57
CA GLU A 669 -68.31 1.51 14.57
C GLU A 669 -67.12 1.26 15.55
N THR A 670 -66.11 2.11 15.33
CA THR A 670 -65.48 3.01 16.31
C THR A 670 -64.79 2.41 17.54
N GLU A 671 -63.46 2.62 17.66
CA GLU A 671 -62.85 3.49 18.70
C GLU A 671 -61.35 3.20 18.88
N VAL A 672 -60.57 4.28 18.83
CA VAL A 672 -59.24 4.45 19.45
C VAL A 672 -59.48 4.54 20.97
N PRO A 673 -58.69 3.90 21.86
CA PRO A 673 -57.59 4.64 22.49
C PRO A 673 -56.36 3.87 23.04
N ALA A 674 -55.24 4.61 23.01
CA ALA A 674 -54.23 4.85 24.05
C ALA A 674 -53.75 3.75 25.02
N ARG A 675 -52.42 3.53 24.95
CA ARG A 675 -51.40 3.59 26.03
C ARG A 675 -51.87 3.45 27.50
N ALA A 676 -51.45 2.34 28.11
CA ALA A 676 -50.89 2.20 29.47
C ALA A 676 -49.93 0.99 29.39
N GLY A 677 -48.75 0.88 30.00
CA GLY A 677 -48.26 1.39 31.27
C GLY A 677 -48.00 0.21 32.22
N LEU A 678 -46.82 -0.44 32.16
CA LEU A 678 -46.31 -1.45 33.12
C LEU A 678 -44.77 -1.34 33.06
N SER A 679 -44.01 -0.81 34.02
CA SER A 679 -43.77 -1.21 35.42
C SER A 679 -43.45 -2.70 35.60
N GLY A 680 -42.15 -3.02 35.63
CA GLY A 680 -41.61 -4.31 36.03
C GLY A 680 -40.34 -4.11 36.86
N GLN A 681 -40.45 -4.37 38.16
CA GLN A 681 -39.36 -4.46 39.13
C GLN A 681 -38.37 -5.56 38.71
N VAL A 682 -37.08 -5.32 38.93
CA VAL A 682 -36.07 -6.39 38.99
C VAL A 682 -35.52 -6.39 40.41
N GLU A 683 -35.94 -7.40 41.18
CA GLU A 683 -35.35 -7.79 42.45
C GLU A 683 -34.03 -8.55 42.22
N GLY A 684 -33.20 -8.52 43.26
CA GLY A 684 -31.84 -9.01 43.29
C GLY A 684 -31.66 -10.48 42.92
N SER A 685 -30.47 -10.78 42.40
CA SER A 685 -29.87 -12.09 42.59
C SER A 685 -28.48 -11.92 43.19
N GLU A 686 -28.29 -12.73 44.22
CA GLU A 686 -27.18 -12.82 45.16
C GLU A 686 -25.85 -13.22 44.53
N LEU A 687 -24.80 -12.84 45.25
CA LEU A 687 -23.41 -13.19 45.05
C LEU A 687 -23.16 -14.67 45.38
N ASP A 688 -22.44 -15.37 44.51
CA ASP A 688 -21.76 -16.63 44.83
C ASP A 688 -20.24 -16.40 44.83
N PRO A 689 -19.53 -16.55 45.98
CA PRO A 689 -18.09 -16.40 46.07
C PRO A 689 -17.42 -17.78 46.25
N SER A 690 -17.02 -18.44 45.17
CA SER A 690 -16.07 -19.56 45.29
C SER A 690 -15.28 -19.80 44.00
N TRP A 691 -14.16 -19.08 43.85
CA TRP A 691 -13.06 -19.59 43.03
C TRP A 691 -11.70 -19.12 43.58
N GLN A 692 -10.94 -20.06 44.12
CA GLN A 692 -9.53 -19.90 44.50
C GLN A 692 -8.63 -20.43 43.37
N PRO A 693 -7.45 -19.81 43.14
CA PRO A 693 -6.47 -20.33 42.19
C PRO A 693 -5.43 -21.21 42.91
N GLU A 694 -5.17 -22.41 42.40
CA GLU A 694 -3.97 -23.18 42.73
C GLU A 694 -3.20 -23.59 41.45
N ASP A 695 -1.90 -23.28 41.52
CA ASP A 695 -0.72 -24.02 41.06
C ASP A 695 -0.36 -24.20 39.57
N GLU A 696 0.64 -23.38 39.18
CA GLU A 696 2.02 -23.77 38.80
C GLU A 696 2.34 -25.20 38.27
N ARG A 697 3.13 -25.19 37.18
CA ARG A 697 4.08 -26.22 36.65
C ARG A 697 3.54 -27.31 35.71
N ARG A 698 3.78 -27.08 34.42
CA ARG A 698 4.63 -27.95 33.58
C ARG A 698 5.21 -27.18 32.40
#